data_AF-A0A350J7N2-F1
#
_entry.id   AF-A0A350J7N2-F1
#
_cell.length_a   1.000
_cell.length_b   1.000
_cell.length_c   1.000
_cell.angle_alpha   90.00
_cell.angle_beta   90.00
_cell.angle_gamma   90.00
#
_symmetry.space_group_name_H-M   'P 1'
#
loop_
_entity.id
_entity.type
_entity.pdbx_description
1 polymer ?
#
loop_
_entity_poly.entity_id
_entity_poly.type
_entity_poly.pdbx_seq_one_letter_code
_entity_poly.pdbx_strand_id
1 'polypeptide(L)'
;AGSDGKTAEVIADTWGNQGFQTSLIKIDLDTAEITDIVEFTDGNGNSLEKDGVGVSEVQFVGDYCVAMIWAFTGPAFYLFSGTDYVAELDLSTVDGVIWSYEPFSFDSEEGTVCVIAHRTGDTDVLLQFDSNDGHLVSCEDYVFSDDQDIKIADFEVTESGDLYRIDSLGNITKLNTKDMTEETVIDNNWYSPYFSDLSGDNRILSCTDAKAVLYSRLTGPDAISPQSTDSDVITILTKADSNPHAGKRVIELAMPLDTGVSAYLSNAIYEFNRTDDEYLIRVWNKYKTGFKVGRNFGNIDMDEEKIYTMIQELKGEEAPDLAIGIQRNYAMRDDIFMDLTGFLSDSVMDKQYVNIIDASRIGDKLYFLPVTLEIEGLVTNRDLLEDGAVGITFEDYDAMVRDGLDGFSPYDYPDSEYYNKSSFVLSCIDTKAAIEGDSVDFGDDQFYAAIEYAKDNFQYDDPDSTPLNFISDFNSRFRGESIYARCSGYLDFICACYSNDNDYSLIGTPSVDARGPRFRALETISVASSTNTEEGCRKFLNFLFDGAGYDTEDPLLSSIITNREIMESVIPSITAAHNELLQGKIDSDNAMVETDFYHDKIATESMQQSFLDCLATISTYYYEDPRIVSFVAEETAAYYAGDVTAEEVVEFLNDRVDKYIHEM
;
A
#
# COMPACT_ATOMS: atom_id res chain seq x y z
N ALA A 1 22.06 -5.86 -21.88
CA ALA A 1 22.37 -6.97 -22.83
C ALA A 1 23.64 -6.61 -23.61
N GLY A 2 24.40 -7.59 -24.11
CA GLY A 2 25.55 -7.34 -24.97
C GLY A 2 25.15 -6.56 -26.22
N SER A 3 26.05 -5.73 -26.76
CA SER A 3 25.81 -4.88 -27.95
C SER A 3 25.38 -5.67 -29.20
N ASP A 4 25.54 -6.99 -29.21
CA ASP A 4 25.12 -7.89 -30.27
C ASP A 4 23.65 -8.36 -30.17
N GLY A 5 22.98 -8.08 -29.04
CA GLY A 5 21.62 -8.54 -28.75
C GLY A 5 21.46 -10.06 -28.63
N LYS A 6 22.58 -10.80 -28.59
CA LYS A 6 22.62 -12.27 -28.54
C LYS A 6 23.25 -12.79 -27.27
N THR A 7 24.00 -11.95 -26.58
CA THR A 7 24.62 -12.27 -25.29
C THR A 7 24.07 -11.35 -24.21
N ALA A 8 24.01 -11.83 -22.98
CA ALA A 8 23.72 -11.03 -21.79
C ALA A 8 24.81 -11.27 -20.76
N GLU A 9 25.35 -10.18 -20.21
CA GLU A 9 26.14 -10.24 -18.98
C GLU A 9 25.17 -10.22 -17.81
N VAL A 10 25.29 -11.19 -16.92
CA VAL A 10 24.35 -11.45 -15.84
C VAL A 10 25.13 -11.69 -14.56
N ILE A 11 24.65 -11.13 -13.45
CA ILE A 11 25.13 -11.51 -12.12
C ILE A 11 24.38 -12.76 -11.71
N ALA A 12 25.10 -13.82 -11.36
CA ALA A 12 24.52 -15.08 -10.95
C ALA A 12 25.27 -15.69 -9.77
N ASP A 13 24.54 -16.33 -8.87
CA ASP A 13 25.14 -17.19 -7.87
C ASP A 13 25.56 -18.51 -8.52
N THR A 14 26.86 -18.76 -8.49
CA THR A 14 27.49 -19.94 -9.04
C THR A 14 27.97 -20.85 -7.92
N TRP A 15 27.81 -22.17 -8.10
CA TRP A 15 28.29 -23.14 -7.12
C TRP A 15 29.72 -23.57 -7.44
N GLY A 16 30.68 -23.06 -6.67
CA GLY A 16 32.10 -23.34 -6.80
C GLY A 16 32.63 -24.33 -5.76
N ASN A 17 33.96 -24.52 -5.74
CA ASN A 17 34.63 -25.39 -4.77
C ASN A 17 34.57 -24.87 -3.31
N GLN A 18 34.20 -23.60 -3.13
CA GLN A 18 34.10 -22.95 -1.82
C GLN A 18 32.64 -22.64 -1.40
N GLY A 19 31.65 -23.09 -2.17
CA GLY A 19 30.23 -22.84 -1.93
C GLY A 19 29.61 -21.93 -3.00
N PHE A 20 28.50 -21.26 -2.65
CA PHE A 20 27.90 -20.23 -3.51
C PHE A 20 28.81 -19.01 -3.60
N GLN A 21 29.02 -18.52 -4.81
CA GLN A 21 29.79 -17.32 -5.11
C GLN A 21 29.05 -16.51 -6.17
N THR A 22 28.89 -15.22 -5.91
CA THR A 22 28.34 -14.26 -6.87
C THR A 22 29.37 -13.99 -7.95
N SER A 23 28.99 -14.25 -9.20
CA SER A 23 29.86 -14.14 -10.36
C SER A 23 29.18 -13.32 -11.46
N LEU A 24 29.98 -12.61 -12.25
CA LEU A 24 29.56 -12.13 -13.55
C LEU A 24 29.67 -13.29 -14.55
N ILE A 25 28.60 -13.57 -15.28
CA ILE A 25 28.55 -14.62 -16.30
C ILE A 25 28.06 -14.03 -17.61
N LYS A 26 28.43 -14.65 -18.74
CA LYS A 26 27.81 -14.37 -20.04
C LYS A 26 26.87 -15.49 -20.42
N ILE A 27 25.64 -15.14 -20.76
CA ILE A 27 24.63 -16.06 -21.27
C ILE A 27 24.40 -15.75 -22.74
N ASP A 28 24.58 -16.74 -23.61
CA ASP A 28 24.04 -16.67 -24.97
C ASP A 28 22.52 -16.82 -24.91
N LEU A 29 21.78 -15.80 -25.33
CA LEU A 29 20.33 -15.73 -25.23
C LEU A 29 19.59 -16.65 -26.21
N ASP A 30 20.25 -17.08 -27.30
CA ASP A 30 19.67 -18.01 -28.27
C ASP A 30 19.76 -19.47 -27.80
N THR A 31 20.82 -19.80 -27.07
CA THR A 31 21.18 -21.18 -26.68
C THR A 31 21.12 -21.45 -25.18
N ALA A 32 21.02 -20.40 -24.36
CA ALA A 32 21.21 -20.40 -22.91
C ALA A 32 22.58 -20.93 -22.46
N GLU A 33 23.60 -20.93 -23.33
CA GLU A 33 24.96 -21.35 -22.96
C GLU A 33 25.62 -20.30 -22.07
N ILE A 34 26.15 -20.76 -20.92
CA ILE A 34 26.86 -19.91 -19.96
C ILE A 34 28.37 -19.98 -20.23
N THR A 35 29.01 -18.83 -20.36
CA THR A 35 30.44 -18.65 -20.61
C THR A 35 31.00 -17.52 -19.72
N ASP A 36 32.32 -17.35 -19.73
CA ASP A 36 33.02 -16.25 -19.04
C ASP A 36 32.57 -16.04 -17.58
N ILE A 37 32.57 -17.12 -16.78
CA ILE A 37 32.25 -17.04 -15.35
C ILE A 37 33.43 -16.38 -14.62
N VAL A 38 33.20 -15.18 -14.09
CA VAL A 38 34.20 -14.37 -13.38
C VAL A 38 33.68 -14.01 -12.00
N GLU A 39 34.40 -14.46 -10.97
CA GLU A 39 34.10 -14.12 -9.57
C GLU A 39 34.51 -12.68 -9.26
N PHE A 40 33.70 -11.98 -8.47
CA PHE A 40 34.10 -10.66 -7.94
C PHE A 40 35.19 -10.83 -6.88
N THR A 41 36.31 -10.14 -7.09
CA THR A 41 37.49 -10.18 -6.18
C THR A 41 38.02 -8.78 -5.90
N ASP A 42 38.68 -8.62 -4.75
CA ASP A 42 39.37 -7.38 -4.38
C ASP A 42 40.62 -7.14 -5.24
N GLY A 43 41.29 -5.98 -5.06
CA GLY A 43 42.52 -5.66 -5.77
C GLY A 43 43.71 -6.61 -5.51
N ASN A 44 43.58 -7.56 -4.57
CA ASN A 44 44.56 -8.61 -4.29
C ASN A 44 44.14 -9.98 -4.84
N GLY A 45 42.96 -10.09 -5.47
CA GLY A 45 42.39 -11.34 -5.98
C GLY A 45 41.74 -12.22 -4.90
N ASN A 46 41.41 -11.66 -3.73
CA ASN A 46 40.64 -12.37 -2.72
C ASN A 46 39.14 -12.25 -3.04
N SER A 47 38.35 -13.28 -2.73
CA SER A 47 36.90 -13.18 -2.79
C SER A 47 36.40 -12.07 -1.88
N LEU A 48 35.39 -11.33 -2.35
CA LEU A 48 34.74 -10.29 -1.56
C LEU A 48 33.95 -10.91 -0.41
N GLU A 49 34.37 -10.65 0.83
CA GLU A 49 33.71 -11.14 2.05
C GLU A 49 33.90 -10.13 3.20
N LYS A 50 32.85 -9.87 3.97
CA LYS A 50 32.90 -9.09 5.22
C LYS A 50 32.09 -9.80 6.30
N ASP A 51 32.70 -10.06 7.44
CA ASP A 51 32.07 -10.74 8.59
C ASP A 51 31.39 -12.09 8.26
N GLY A 52 31.92 -12.85 7.30
CA GLY A 52 31.32 -14.13 6.88
C GLY A 52 30.21 -13.99 5.84
N VAL A 53 29.93 -12.77 5.38
CA VAL A 53 28.92 -12.48 4.36
C VAL A 53 29.64 -12.16 3.05
N GLY A 54 29.26 -12.85 1.97
CA GLY A 54 29.74 -12.58 0.62
C GLY A 54 29.00 -11.42 -0.04
N VAL A 55 29.19 -11.24 -1.35
CA VAL A 55 28.43 -10.25 -2.13
C VAL A 55 26.93 -10.54 -1.99
N SER A 56 26.17 -9.54 -1.53
CA SER A 56 24.73 -9.62 -1.36
C SER A 56 23.95 -9.04 -2.54
N GLU A 57 24.53 -8.06 -3.22
CA GLU A 57 23.91 -7.38 -4.35
C GLU A 57 24.98 -6.81 -5.29
N VAL A 58 24.67 -6.66 -6.58
CA VAL A 58 25.50 -5.95 -7.55
C VAL A 58 24.62 -5.03 -8.38
N GLN A 59 25.00 -3.76 -8.50
CA GLN A 59 24.30 -2.75 -9.31
C GLN A 59 25.18 -2.24 -10.44
N PHE A 60 24.63 -2.14 -11.65
CA PHE A 60 25.31 -1.49 -12.78
C PHE A 60 25.07 0.02 -12.74
N VAL A 61 26.13 0.79 -12.98
CA VAL A 61 26.12 2.25 -12.92
C VAL A 61 26.98 2.81 -14.06
N GLY A 62 26.37 3.01 -15.22
CA GLY A 62 27.09 3.39 -16.44
C GLY A 62 28.06 2.29 -16.89
N ASP A 63 29.33 2.65 -17.06
CA ASP A 63 30.41 1.70 -17.41
C ASP A 63 30.92 0.89 -16.20
N TYR A 64 30.41 1.17 -15.00
CA TYR A 64 30.83 0.54 -13.76
C TYR A 64 29.77 -0.44 -13.23
N CYS A 65 30.17 -1.29 -12.29
CA CYS A 65 29.24 -1.92 -11.37
C CYS A 65 29.76 -1.84 -9.92
N VAL A 66 28.83 -1.77 -8.98
CA VAL A 66 29.10 -1.73 -7.53
C VAL A 66 28.65 -3.06 -6.95
N ALA A 67 29.61 -3.88 -6.51
CA ALA A 67 29.34 -5.08 -5.73
C ALA A 67 29.27 -4.73 -4.24
N MET A 68 28.24 -5.22 -3.56
CA MET A 68 27.89 -4.78 -2.23
C MET A 68 27.86 -5.96 -1.29
N ILE A 69 28.35 -5.76 -0.07
CA ILE A 69 28.28 -6.74 1.02
C ILE A 69 27.51 -6.13 2.17
N TRP A 70 26.41 -6.79 2.57
CA TRP A 70 25.64 -6.41 3.74
C TRP A 70 26.08 -7.17 4.99
N ALA A 71 26.93 -6.55 5.82
CA ALA A 71 27.40 -7.14 7.07
C ALA A 71 26.75 -6.46 8.29
N PHE A 72 26.73 -7.16 9.44
CA PHE A 72 26.21 -6.62 10.70
C PHE A 72 26.94 -5.34 11.18
N THR A 73 28.17 -5.12 10.71
CA THR A 73 28.98 -3.94 11.01
C THR A 73 28.76 -2.78 10.02
N GLY A 74 27.80 -2.93 9.09
CA GLY A 74 27.50 -1.98 8.02
C GLY A 74 27.98 -2.46 6.65
N PRO A 75 27.57 -1.79 5.57
CA PRO A 75 27.90 -2.20 4.21
C PRO A 75 29.39 -2.10 3.87
N ALA A 76 29.80 -2.78 2.82
CA ALA A 76 31.00 -2.48 2.05
C ALA A 76 30.66 -2.45 0.57
N PHE A 77 31.20 -1.47 -0.15
CA PHE A 77 30.92 -1.25 -1.57
C PHE A 77 32.22 -1.36 -2.36
N TYR A 78 32.20 -2.14 -3.42
CA TYR A 78 33.35 -2.40 -4.27
C TYR A 78 33.00 -2.03 -5.70
N LEU A 79 33.76 -1.09 -6.26
CA LEU A 79 33.58 -0.58 -7.61
C LEU A 79 34.40 -1.40 -8.61
N PHE A 80 33.76 -1.76 -9.72
CA PHE A 80 34.33 -2.51 -10.83
C PHE A 80 34.05 -1.80 -12.16
N SER A 81 34.94 -1.98 -13.13
CA SER A 81 34.73 -1.61 -14.54
C SER A 81 34.74 -2.89 -15.36
N GLY A 82 33.55 -3.38 -15.73
CA GLY A 82 33.40 -4.76 -16.20
C GLY A 82 33.81 -5.75 -15.11
N THR A 83 34.83 -6.59 -15.37
CA THR A 83 35.37 -7.55 -14.39
C THR A 83 36.56 -7.02 -13.60
N ASP A 84 37.05 -5.84 -13.95
CA ASP A 84 38.27 -5.30 -13.34
C ASP A 84 37.93 -4.53 -12.07
N TYR A 85 38.53 -4.93 -10.95
CA TYR A 85 38.43 -4.21 -9.68
C TYR A 85 39.02 -2.80 -9.81
N VAL A 86 38.25 -1.80 -9.39
CA VAL A 86 38.68 -0.40 -9.35
C VAL A 86 39.08 -0.03 -7.92
N ALA A 87 38.12 -0.06 -6.99
CA ALA A 87 38.32 0.39 -5.62
C ALA A 87 37.25 -0.14 -4.65
N GLU A 88 37.54 -0.06 -3.35
CA GLU A 88 36.54 -0.14 -2.29
C GLU A 88 36.13 1.30 -1.98
N LEU A 89 34.83 1.59 -1.96
CA LEU A 89 34.33 2.94 -1.72
C LEU A 89 34.55 3.33 -0.26
N ASP A 90 35.18 4.47 -0.02
CA ASP A 90 35.63 4.88 1.31
C ASP A 90 34.47 5.35 2.20
N LEU A 91 33.98 4.46 3.06
CA LEU A 91 32.99 4.77 4.09
C LEU A 91 33.62 5.16 5.45
N SER A 92 34.94 5.22 5.56
CA SER A 92 35.63 5.34 6.86
C SER A 92 35.40 6.67 7.58
N THR A 93 34.95 7.68 6.84
CA THR A 93 34.67 9.04 7.33
C THR A 93 33.17 9.33 7.43
N VAL A 94 32.32 8.37 7.10
CA VAL A 94 30.86 8.49 7.26
C VAL A 94 30.51 8.19 8.71
N ASP A 95 29.95 9.17 9.41
CA ASP A 95 29.48 9.00 10.78
C ASP A 95 28.19 8.17 10.81
N GLY A 96 28.09 7.25 11.77
CA GLY A 96 26.91 6.39 11.96
C GLY A 96 26.98 5.05 11.21
N VAL A 97 25.98 4.19 11.44
CA VAL A 97 25.82 2.93 10.70
C VAL A 97 24.84 3.18 9.57
N ILE A 98 25.27 2.90 8.34
CA ILE A 98 24.38 2.86 7.18
C ILE A 98 23.54 1.58 7.30
N TRP A 99 22.21 1.72 7.39
CA TRP A 99 21.27 0.60 7.51
C TRP A 99 20.45 0.35 6.24
N SER A 100 20.47 1.28 5.29
CA SER A 100 19.98 1.08 3.92
C SER A 100 20.57 2.15 3.00
N TYR A 101 20.40 1.98 1.69
CA TYR A 101 20.84 2.93 0.66
C TYR A 101 19.89 2.87 -0.54
N GLU A 102 19.89 3.94 -1.34
CA GLU A 102 19.20 4.03 -2.63
C GLU A 102 20.09 3.49 -3.76
N PRO A 103 19.53 3.18 -4.95
CA PRO A 103 20.34 2.80 -6.10
C PRO A 103 21.45 3.81 -6.43
N PHE A 104 22.60 3.32 -6.88
CA PHE A 104 23.72 4.17 -7.25
C PHE A 104 23.46 4.92 -8.58
N SER A 105 23.93 6.16 -8.66
CA SER A 105 23.97 6.97 -9.88
C SER A 105 25.43 7.26 -10.28
N PHE A 106 25.68 7.59 -11.54
CA PHE A 106 27.00 8.01 -12.02
C PHE A 106 26.92 9.37 -12.68
N ASP A 107 27.68 10.32 -12.15
CA ASP A 107 27.92 11.61 -12.78
C ASP A 107 29.16 11.49 -13.68
N SER A 108 28.90 11.36 -14.99
CA SER A 108 29.97 11.25 -15.98
C SER A 108 30.81 12.51 -16.15
N GLU A 109 30.34 13.68 -15.72
CA GLU A 109 31.06 14.94 -15.86
C GLU A 109 32.09 15.12 -14.75
N GLU A 110 31.66 14.88 -13.51
CA GLU A 110 32.55 14.90 -12.33
C GLU A 110 33.33 13.59 -12.18
N GLY A 111 32.92 12.53 -12.89
CA GLY A 111 33.52 11.19 -12.76
C GLY A 111 33.27 10.62 -11.36
N THR A 112 32.03 10.77 -10.86
CA THR A 112 31.67 10.35 -9.51
C THR A 112 30.53 9.35 -9.50
N VAL A 113 30.58 8.42 -8.55
CA VAL A 113 29.53 7.47 -8.21
C VAL A 113 28.80 8.01 -6.98
N CYS A 114 27.49 8.16 -7.08
CA CYS A 114 26.66 8.83 -6.07
C CYS A 114 25.66 7.84 -5.46
N VAL A 115 25.36 8.00 -4.17
CA VAL A 115 24.33 7.20 -3.48
C VAL A 115 23.74 7.97 -2.32
N ILE A 116 22.44 7.81 -2.07
CA ILE A 116 21.81 8.25 -0.82
C ILE A 116 21.91 7.09 0.17
N ALA A 117 22.45 7.35 1.36
CA ALA A 117 22.58 6.37 2.42
C ALA A 117 21.77 6.79 3.65
N HIS A 118 21.05 5.83 4.23
CA HIS A 118 20.23 6.03 5.42
C HIS A 118 21.01 5.60 6.67
N ARG A 119 21.08 6.48 7.66
CA ARG A 119 21.85 6.27 8.90
C ARG A 119 20.94 5.96 10.07
N THR A 120 21.40 5.13 11.00
CA THR A 120 20.60 4.80 12.19
C THR A 120 20.50 6.02 13.12
N GLY A 121 19.29 6.58 13.25
CA GLY A 121 19.00 7.66 14.21
C GLY A 121 19.38 9.08 13.78
N ASP A 122 19.74 9.30 12.52
CA ASP A 122 20.14 10.59 11.94
C ASP A 122 19.46 10.84 10.59
N THR A 123 19.67 12.04 10.02
CA THR A 123 19.24 12.39 8.65
C THR A 123 19.98 11.57 7.59
N ASP A 124 19.30 11.29 6.49
CA ASP A 124 19.88 10.68 5.29
C ASP A 124 21.05 11.51 4.76
N VAL A 125 21.97 10.89 4.01
CA VAL A 125 23.14 11.57 3.43
C VAL A 125 23.33 11.25 1.96
N LEU A 126 23.77 12.22 1.18
CA LEU A 126 24.30 12.01 -0.16
C LEU A 126 25.81 11.79 -0.09
N LEU A 127 26.24 10.61 -0.52
CA LEU A 127 27.64 10.24 -0.66
C LEU A 127 28.05 10.33 -2.13
N GLN A 128 29.18 10.97 -2.40
CA GLN A 128 29.78 11.01 -3.74
C GLN A 128 31.20 10.45 -3.66
N PHE A 129 31.52 9.50 -4.53
CA PHE A 129 32.81 8.82 -4.60
C PHE A 129 33.48 9.06 -5.95
N ASP A 130 34.79 9.27 -5.99
CA ASP A 130 35.52 9.34 -7.25
C ASP A 130 35.55 7.96 -7.91
N SER A 131 35.14 7.89 -9.18
CA SER A 131 35.00 6.62 -9.90
C SER A 131 36.34 5.98 -10.29
N ASN A 132 37.47 6.66 -10.09
CA ASN A 132 38.80 6.13 -10.43
C ASN A 132 39.49 5.44 -9.26
N ASP A 133 39.23 5.86 -8.02
CA ASP A 133 39.92 5.36 -6.83
C ASP A 133 39.02 5.14 -5.61
N GLY A 134 37.72 5.41 -5.71
CA GLY A 134 36.72 5.15 -4.68
C GLY A 134 36.76 6.08 -3.47
N HIS A 135 37.59 7.13 -3.48
CA HIS A 135 37.64 8.05 -2.34
C HIS A 135 36.34 8.84 -2.21
N LEU A 136 35.88 9.05 -0.98
CA LEU A 136 34.71 9.89 -0.69
C LEU A 136 35.05 11.35 -0.97
N VAL A 137 34.39 11.91 -1.98
CA VAL A 137 34.52 13.31 -2.42
C VAL A 137 33.69 14.22 -1.52
N SER A 138 32.45 13.82 -1.23
CA SER A 138 31.54 14.57 -0.37
C SER A 138 30.57 13.67 0.40
N CYS A 139 30.17 14.13 1.57
CA CYS A 139 29.10 13.57 2.40
C CYS A 139 28.27 14.76 2.89
N GLU A 140 27.05 14.89 2.38
CA GLU A 140 26.17 16.02 2.66
C GLU A 140 24.86 15.51 3.25
N ASP A 141 24.32 16.21 4.26
CA ASP A 141 22.99 15.91 4.78
C ASP A 141 21.97 16.03 3.65
N TYR A 142 21.22 14.96 3.43
CA TYR A 142 20.20 14.88 2.42
C TYR A 142 18.85 15.18 3.05
N VAL A 143 18.33 16.37 2.77
CA VAL A 143 17.00 16.78 3.19
C VAL A 143 16.03 16.56 2.03
N PHE A 144 14.98 15.78 2.24
CA PHE A 144 13.84 15.74 1.32
C PHE A 144 13.17 17.12 1.34
N SER A 145 13.38 17.92 0.32
CA SER A 145 12.66 19.18 0.14
C SER A 145 11.98 19.17 -1.21
N ASP A 146 10.70 19.58 -1.22
CA ASP A 146 9.93 19.88 -2.44
C ASP A 146 10.48 21.15 -3.15
N ASP A 147 11.48 21.82 -2.54
CA ASP A 147 12.20 22.95 -3.14
C ASP A 147 13.12 22.49 -4.28
N GLN A 148 12.81 23.04 -5.46
CA GLN A 148 13.32 22.98 -6.84
C GLN A 148 14.79 22.62 -7.19
N ASP A 149 15.60 22.06 -6.30
CA ASP A 149 16.95 21.62 -6.67
C ASP A 149 16.93 20.20 -7.24
N ILE A 150 17.42 20.04 -8.46
CA ILE A 150 17.58 18.75 -9.14
C ILE A 150 18.68 17.96 -8.42
N LYS A 151 18.35 16.75 -7.95
CA LYS A 151 19.29 15.87 -7.27
C LYS A 151 19.62 14.70 -8.17
N ILE A 152 20.91 14.48 -8.47
CA ILE A 152 21.37 13.39 -9.35
C ILE A 152 20.93 12.02 -8.83
N ALA A 153 20.92 11.83 -7.51
CA ALA A 153 20.45 10.61 -6.86
C ALA A 153 18.94 10.35 -7.02
N ASP A 154 18.22 11.24 -7.70
CA ASP A 154 16.83 11.00 -8.12
C ASP A 154 16.72 10.36 -9.50
N PHE A 155 17.85 10.11 -10.17
CA PHE A 155 17.93 9.50 -11.49
C PHE A 155 18.75 8.21 -11.46
N GLU A 156 18.28 7.23 -12.20
CA GLU A 156 18.95 5.96 -12.45
C GLU A 156 19.74 6.03 -13.74
N VAL A 157 20.93 5.42 -13.74
CA VAL A 157 21.73 5.28 -14.95
C VAL A 157 21.23 4.09 -15.74
N THR A 158 20.82 4.32 -16.98
CA THR A 158 20.48 3.25 -17.93
C THR A 158 21.73 2.63 -18.56
N GLU A 159 21.59 1.50 -19.26
CA GLU A 159 22.70 0.86 -20.01
C GLU A 159 23.40 1.81 -21.00
N SER A 160 22.76 2.91 -21.44
CA SER A 160 23.38 3.91 -22.33
C SER A 160 24.21 4.97 -21.59
N GLY A 161 24.28 4.93 -20.26
CA GLY A 161 24.92 5.96 -19.43
C GLY A 161 24.05 7.21 -19.23
N ASP A 162 22.84 7.23 -19.77
CA ASP A 162 21.89 8.33 -19.58
C ASP A 162 21.16 8.19 -18.24
N LEU A 163 20.94 9.32 -17.58
CA LEU A 163 20.21 9.43 -16.32
C LEU A 163 18.71 9.64 -16.57
N TYR A 164 17.88 8.71 -16.11
CA TYR A 164 16.42 8.80 -16.19
C TYR A 164 15.77 8.58 -14.83
N ARG A 165 14.57 9.11 -14.64
CA ARG A 165 13.68 8.72 -13.55
C ARG A 165 12.28 8.46 -14.07
N ILE A 166 11.57 7.57 -13.40
CA ILE A 166 10.12 7.39 -13.52
C ILE A 166 9.46 7.93 -12.27
N ASP A 167 8.37 8.68 -12.42
CA ASP A 167 7.55 9.16 -11.29
C ASP A 167 6.32 8.27 -11.07
N SER A 168 5.63 8.44 -9.94
CA SER A 168 4.42 7.67 -9.57
C SER A 168 3.26 7.83 -10.56
N LEU A 169 3.36 8.79 -11.49
CA LEU A 169 2.39 9.04 -12.55
C LEU A 169 2.80 8.38 -13.88
N GLY A 170 3.95 7.69 -13.91
CA GLY A 170 4.53 7.03 -15.07
C GLY A 170 5.37 7.94 -15.96
N ASN A 171 5.52 9.23 -15.66
CA ASN A 171 6.31 10.09 -16.52
C ASN A 171 7.78 9.72 -16.44
N ILE A 172 8.41 9.58 -17.61
CA ILE A 172 9.85 9.34 -17.71
C ILE A 172 10.54 10.66 -18.02
N THR A 173 11.46 11.05 -17.15
CA THR A 173 12.25 12.27 -17.27
C THR A 173 13.73 11.93 -17.42
N LYS A 174 14.39 12.54 -18.39
CA LYS A 174 15.83 12.48 -18.60
C LYS A 174 16.51 13.69 -17.96
N LEU A 175 17.62 13.46 -17.26
CA LEU A 175 18.49 14.54 -16.80
C LEU A 175 19.55 14.86 -17.86
N ASN A 176 19.65 16.13 -18.23
CA ASN A 176 20.81 16.67 -18.93
C ASN A 176 21.83 17.15 -17.88
N THR A 177 22.88 16.35 -17.68
CA THR A 177 23.93 16.62 -16.69
C THR A 177 24.69 17.92 -16.96
N LYS A 178 24.76 18.35 -18.22
CA LYS A 178 25.60 19.48 -18.63
C LYS A 178 25.11 20.82 -18.13
N ASP A 179 23.80 20.98 -18.08
CA ASP A 179 23.14 22.20 -17.62
C ASP A 179 22.22 21.96 -16.44
N MET A 180 22.19 20.73 -15.91
CA MET A 180 21.31 20.30 -14.84
C MET A 180 19.86 20.67 -15.16
N THR A 181 19.38 20.24 -16.33
CA THR A 181 17.99 20.45 -16.75
C THR A 181 17.27 19.14 -17.03
N GLU A 182 15.97 19.13 -16.75
CA GLU A 182 15.11 17.96 -16.93
C GLU A 182 14.35 18.04 -18.26
N GLU A 183 14.31 16.91 -18.98
CA GLU A 183 13.52 16.72 -20.19
C GLU A 183 12.55 15.55 -20.01
N THR A 184 11.24 15.80 -20.00
CA THR A 184 10.24 14.73 -20.03
C THR A 184 10.27 14.04 -21.40
N VAL A 185 10.68 12.77 -21.43
CA VAL A 185 10.80 11.95 -22.65
C VAL A 185 9.55 11.12 -22.93
N ILE A 186 8.85 10.70 -21.87
CA ILE A 186 7.54 10.04 -21.95
C ILE A 186 6.62 10.67 -20.92
N ASP A 187 5.41 11.00 -21.35
CA ASP A 187 4.37 11.68 -20.56
C ASP A 187 3.08 10.86 -20.63
N ASN A 188 2.33 10.79 -19.52
CA ASN A 188 1.04 10.07 -19.43
C ASN A 188 -0.09 10.60 -20.35
N ASN A 189 0.16 11.68 -21.09
CA ASN A 189 -0.67 12.14 -22.22
C ASN A 189 -0.49 11.29 -23.48
N TRP A 190 0.59 10.53 -23.59
CA TRP A 190 0.99 9.83 -24.82
C TRP A 190 0.85 8.31 -24.71
N TYR A 191 0.63 7.82 -23.49
CA TYR A 191 0.34 6.42 -23.20
C TYR A 191 -0.46 6.33 -21.90
N SER A 192 -1.05 5.18 -21.61
CA SER A 192 -1.77 4.92 -20.35
C SER A 192 -0.92 4.00 -19.47
N PRO A 193 -0.34 4.50 -18.37
CA PRO A 193 0.34 3.66 -17.40
C PRO A 193 -0.64 2.69 -16.73
N TYR A 194 -0.15 1.52 -16.34
CA TYR A 194 -0.83 0.65 -15.39
C TYR A 194 -0.32 1.02 -14.00
N PHE A 195 -0.98 1.99 -13.36
CA PHE A 195 -0.49 2.67 -12.15
C PHE A 195 -0.21 1.76 -10.96
N SER A 196 -0.89 0.63 -10.84
CA SER A 196 -0.60 -0.35 -9.79
C SER A 196 0.78 -1.01 -9.97
N ASP A 197 1.32 -1.08 -11.19
CA ASP A 197 2.72 -1.54 -11.36
C ASP A 197 3.70 -0.50 -10.79
N LEU A 198 3.27 0.75 -10.74
CA LEU A 198 4.04 1.89 -10.23
C LEU A 198 3.83 2.11 -8.73
N SER A 199 3.40 1.11 -7.96
CA SER A 199 3.32 1.25 -6.49
C SER A 199 4.54 0.64 -5.77
N GLY A 200 5.31 -0.22 -6.43
CA GLY A 200 6.48 -0.91 -5.87
C GLY A 200 7.83 -0.35 -6.34
N ASP A 201 8.94 -1.07 -6.13
CA ASP A 201 10.28 -0.67 -6.64
C ASP A 201 10.25 -0.65 -8.17
N ASN A 202 10.52 0.51 -8.78
CA ASN A 202 10.38 0.73 -10.20
C ASN A 202 11.65 1.32 -10.78
N ARG A 203 12.15 0.66 -11.84
CA ARG A 203 13.43 0.99 -12.46
C ARG A 203 13.30 1.13 -13.97
N ILE A 204 14.08 2.05 -14.53
CA ILE A 204 14.21 2.19 -15.98
C ILE A 204 15.43 1.39 -16.42
N LEU A 205 15.19 0.23 -17.04
CA LEU A 205 16.29 -0.61 -17.54
C LEU A 205 16.90 -0.03 -18.83
N SER A 206 16.07 0.53 -19.71
CA SER A 206 16.51 1.11 -20.98
C SER A 206 15.48 2.09 -21.51
N CYS A 207 15.93 3.21 -22.09
CA CYS A 207 15.06 4.16 -22.77
C CYS A 207 15.74 4.66 -24.06
N THR A 208 15.06 4.47 -25.19
CA THR A 208 15.52 4.85 -26.53
C THR A 208 14.40 5.57 -27.29
N ASP A 209 14.73 6.18 -28.43
CA ASP A 209 13.75 6.86 -29.30
C ASP A 209 12.57 5.98 -29.76
N ALA A 210 12.71 4.64 -29.72
CA ALA A 210 11.70 3.70 -30.20
C ALA A 210 11.04 2.88 -29.09
N LYS A 211 11.70 2.72 -27.94
CA LYS A 211 11.29 1.78 -26.89
C LYS A 211 11.82 2.21 -25.52
N ALA A 212 11.00 2.04 -24.50
CA ALA A 212 11.41 2.04 -23.10
C ALA A 212 11.09 0.68 -22.45
N VAL A 213 11.94 0.25 -21.52
CA VAL A 213 11.80 -0.98 -20.74
C VAL A 213 11.83 -0.61 -19.27
N LEU A 214 10.75 -0.92 -18.59
CA LEU A 214 10.55 -0.68 -17.18
C LEU A 214 10.56 -2.02 -16.45
N TYR A 215 11.14 -2.03 -15.27
CA TYR A 215 11.05 -3.12 -14.31
C TYR A 215 10.30 -2.61 -13.10
N SER A 216 9.34 -3.39 -12.64
CA SER A 216 8.57 -3.09 -11.43
C SER A 216 8.57 -4.33 -10.55
N ARG A 217 9.00 -4.21 -9.30
CA ARG A 217 8.80 -5.23 -8.28
C ARG A 217 7.60 -4.85 -7.43
N LEU A 218 6.55 -5.65 -7.51
CA LEU A 218 5.36 -5.46 -6.68
C LEU A 218 5.50 -6.36 -5.46
N THR A 219 5.52 -5.74 -4.29
CA THR A 219 5.57 -6.42 -2.99
C THR A 219 4.24 -6.23 -2.30
N GLY A 220 3.56 -7.33 -1.99
CA GLY A 220 2.28 -7.31 -1.27
C GLY A 220 1.70 -8.70 -1.10
N PRO A 221 0.66 -8.86 -0.25
CA PRO A 221 -0.13 -10.09 -0.25
C PRO A 221 -0.73 -10.31 -1.64
N ASP A 222 -0.54 -11.50 -2.19
CA ASP A 222 -1.14 -11.89 -3.46
C ASP A 222 -2.61 -12.26 -3.22
N ALA A 223 -3.45 -12.12 -4.24
CA ALA A 223 -4.84 -12.56 -4.19
C ALA A 223 -4.98 -14.06 -3.83
N ILE A 224 -3.93 -14.84 -4.04
CA ILE A 224 -3.88 -16.29 -3.79
C ILE A 224 -3.03 -16.69 -2.57
N SER A 225 -2.28 -15.75 -1.97
CA SER A 225 -1.40 -16.00 -0.83
C SER A 225 -1.37 -14.82 0.14
N PRO A 226 -1.68 -15.04 1.43
CA PRO A 226 -1.56 -13.99 2.45
C PRO A 226 -0.11 -13.61 2.75
N GLN A 227 0.84 -14.48 2.41
CA GLN A 227 2.27 -14.18 2.51
C GLN A 227 2.66 -13.23 1.38
N SER A 228 3.48 -12.22 1.70
CA SER A 228 4.02 -11.28 0.72
C SER A 228 4.78 -12.05 -0.35
N THR A 229 4.31 -11.98 -1.60
CA THR A 229 5.07 -12.48 -2.74
C THR A 229 5.57 -11.29 -3.52
N ASP A 230 6.84 -11.33 -3.88
CA ASP A 230 7.37 -10.40 -4.87
C ASP A 230 6.98 -10.90 -6.26
N SER A 231 6.33 -10.03 -7.03
CA SER A 231 6.12 -10.25 -8.46
C SER A 231 6.95 -9.26 -9.26
N ASP A 232 7.68 -9.77 -10.23
CA ASP A 232 8.51 -8.99 -11.14
C ASP A 232 7.74 -8.74 -12.44
N VAL A 233 7.44 -7.48 -12.73
CA VAL A 233 6.77 -7.04 -13.95
C VAL A 233 7.75 -6.34 -14.87
N ILE A 234 7.75 -6.72 -16.15
CA ILE A 234 8.52 -6.05 -17.20
C ILE A 234 7.54 -5.36 -18.14
N THR A 235 7.52 -4.03 -18.08
CA THR A 235 6.68 -3.21 -18.95
C THR A 235 7.48 -2.69 -20.14
N ILE A 236 6.98 -2.96 -21.36
CA ILE A 236 7.62 -2.55 -22.60
C ILE A 236 6.75 -1.50 -23.30
N LEU A 237 7.23 -0.25 -23.30
CA LEU A 237 6.61 0.83 -24.05
C LEU A 237 7.23 0.88 -25.44
N THR A 238 6.39 0.79 -26.48
CA THR A 238 6.83 0.91 -27.88
C THR A 238 6.24 2.16 -28.49
N LYS A 239 7.08 2.95 -29.16
CA LYS A 239 6.63 4.18 -29.81
C LYS A 239 5.60 3.90 -30.90
N ALA A 240 4.43 4.50 -30.78
CA ALA A 240 3.40 4.50 -31.80
C ALA A 240 3.71 5.52 -32.93
N ASP A 241 3.17 5.27 -34.12
CA ASP A 241 3.29 6.18 -35.27
C ASP A 241 2.66 7.57 -35.01
N SER A 242 1.65 7.62 -34.14
CA SER A 242 0.96 8.83 -33.68
C SER A 242 0.46 8.65 -32.26
N ASN A 243 0.26 9.75 -31.52
CA ASN A 243 -0.30 9.69 -30.16
C ASN A 243 -1.67 8.97 -30.17
N PRO A 244 -1.82 7.83 -29.48
CA PRO A 244 -3.08 7.06 -29.43
C PRO A 244 -4.23 7.82 -28.76
N HIS A 245 -3.94 8.87 -27.99
CA HIS A 245 -4.91 9.69 -27.28
C HIS A 245 -5.21 11.02 -28.01
N ALA A 246 -4.65 11.23 -29.21
CA ALA A 246 -4.87 12.46 -29.96
C ALA A 246 -6.36 12.70 -30.27
N GLY A 247 -6.88 13.85 -29.83
CA GLY A 247 -8.26 14.27 -30.07
C GLY A 247 -9.25 13.89 -28.96
N LYS A 248 -8.83 13.09 -27.97
CA LYS A 248 -9.65 12.81 -26.78
C LYS A 248 -9.73 14.06 -25.89
N ARG A 249 -10.85 14.22 -25.20
CA ARG A 249 -11.06 15.22 -24.14
C ARG A 249 -10.48 14.68 -22.85
N VAL A 250 -9.69 15.48 -22.16
CA VAL A 250 -9.03 15.06 -20.91
C VAL A 250 -10.00 15.21 -19.74
N ILE A 251 -10.01 14.21 -18.86
CA ILE A 251 -10.58 14.23 -17.52
C ILE A 251 -9.39 14.14 -16.57
N GLU A 252 -9.15 15.21 -15.81
CA GLU A 252 -8.04 15.26 -14.86
C GLU A 252 -8.41 14.51 -13.57
N LEU A 253 -7.54 13.61 -13.13
CA LEU A 253 -7.71 12.79 -11.92
C LEU A 253 -6.64 13.17 -10.90
N ALA A 254 -7.02 13.67 -9.74
CA ALA A 254 -6.11 13.74 -8.59
C ALA A 254 -6.02 12.35 -7.92
N MET A 255 -4.81 11.82 -7.86
CA MET A 255 -4.47 10.63 -7.08
C MET A 255 -3.97 11.04 -5.69
N PRO A 256 -4.01 10.12 -4.70
CA PRO A 256 -3.36 10.36 -3.42
C PRO A 256 -1.86 10.59 -3.66
N LEU A 257 -1.25 11.46 -2.85
CA LEU A 257 0.15 11.86 -3.06
C LEU A 257 1.14 10.72 -2.76
N ASP A 258 0.82 9.89 -1.77
CA ASP A 258 1.78 8.94 -1.19
C ASP A 258 1.34 7.47 -1.29
N THR A 259 0.10 7.24 -1.73
CA THR A 259 -0.47 5.89 -1.89
C THR A 259 -0.88 5.75 -3.35
N GLY A 260 -0.33 4.75 -4.05
CA GLY A 260 -0.77 4.40 -5.41
C GLY A 260 -2.26 4.03 -5.45
N VAL A 261 -2.74 3.59 -6.62
CA VAL A 261 -4.12 3.11 -6.78
C VAL A 261 -4.19 1.60 -6.82
N SER A 262 -5.35 1.06 -6.47
CA SER A 262 -5.61 -0.37 -6.53
C SER A 262 -5.43 -0.92 -7.96
N ALA A 263 -5.11 -2.22 -8.08
CA ALA A 263 -5.08 -2.89 -9.39
C ALA A 263 -6.44 -2.77 -10.12
N TYR A 264 -7.54 -2.78 -9.38
CA TYR A 264 -8.89 -2.61 -9.92
C TYR A 264 -9.08 -1.23 -10.59
N LEU A 265 -8.74 -0.14 -9.89
CA LEU A 265 -8.84 1.21 -10.46
C LEU A 265 -7.80 1.46 -11.56
N SER A 266 -6.56 1.01 -11.35
CA SER A 266 -5.48 1.05 -12.35
C SER A 266 -5.92 0.44 -13.68
N ASN A 267 -6.46 -0.77 -13.62
CA ASN A 267 -6.95 -1.49 -14.79
C ASN A 267 -8.15 -0.81 -15.44
N ALA A 268 -9.10 -0.29 -14.64
CA ALA A 268 -10.22 0.46 -15.17
C ALA A 268 -9.78 1.73 -15.93
N ILE A 269 -8.79 2.46 -15.42
CA ILE A 269 -8.21 3.63 -16.10
C ILE A 269 -7.53 3.21 -17.40
N TYR A 270 -6.68 2.18 -17.34
CA TYR A 270 -5.96 1.66 -18.49
C TYR A 270 -6.92 1.23 -19.62
N GLU A 271 -7.92 0.40 -19.29
CA GLU A 271 -8.88 -0.12 -20.26
C GLU A 271 -9.83 0.96 -20.78
N PHE A 272 -10.28 1.89 -19.93
CA PHE A 272 -11.09 3.03 -20.38
C PHE A 272 -10.30 3.90 -21.38
N ASN A 273 -9.07 4.26 -21.06
CA ASN A 273 -8.23 5.07 -21.95
C ASN A 273 -7.91 4.36 -23.27
N ARG A 274 -7.86 3.03 -23.27
CA ARG A 274 -7.63 2.20 -24.46
C ARG A 274 -8.88 2.08 -25.32
N THR A 275 -10.06 1.99 -24.72
CA THR A 275 -11.31 1.63 -25.41
C THR A 275 -12.25 2.81 -25.68
N ASP A 276 -12.15 3.90 -24.92
CA ASP A 276 -12.99 5.08 -25.10
C ASP A 276 -12.43 6.03 -26.17
N ASP A 277 -13.19 6.33 -27.21
CA ASP A 277 -12.72 7.20 -28.30
C ASP A 277 -12.89 8.71 -28.01
N GLU A 278 -13.57 9.08 -26.91
CA GLU A 278 -13.93 10.47 -26.64
C GLU A 278 -13.13 11.07 -25.48
N TYR A 279 -12.89 10.30 -24.41
CA TYR A 279 -12.29 10.78 -23.18
C TYR A 279 -10.97 10.07 -22.85
N LEU A 280 -10.10 10.79 -22.15
CA LEU A 280 -8.84 10.30 -21.59
C LEU A 280 -8.82 10.66 -20.10
N ILE A 281 -8.71 9.66 -19.22
CA ILE A 281 -8.33 9.88 -17.83
C ILE A 281 -6.83 10.17 -17.79
N ARG A 282 -6.45 11.31 -17.23
CA ARG A 282 -5.06 11.71 -17.04
C ARG A 282 -4.83 12.12 -15.60
N VAL A 283 -3.70 11.71 -15.03
CA VAL A 283 -3.37 12.15 -13.67
C VAL A 283 -3.01 13.62 -13.66
N TRP A 284 -3.66 14.36 -12.77
CA TRP A 284 -3.49 15.79 -12.56
C TRP A 284 -2.16 16.07 -11.88
N ASN A 285 -1.22 16.66 -12.61
CA ASN A 285 0.15 16.91 -12.15
C ASN A 285 0.41 18.40 -11.87
N LYS A 286 -0.45 19.06 -11.08
CA LYS A 286 -0.29 20.50 -10.78
C LYS A 286 0.95 20.79 -9.95
N TYR A 287 1.25 19.92 -8.99
CA TYR A 287 2.36 20.13 -8.07
C TYR A 287 3.70 19.64 -8.61
N LYS A 288 3.74 19.02 -9.81
CA LYS A 288 4.92 18.25 -10.26
C LYS A 288 5.42 17.32 -9.15
N THR A 289 4.49 16.84 -8.32
CA THR A 289 4.79 16.19 -7.05
C THR A 289 5.60 14.95 -7.25
N GLY A 290 5.49 14.33 -8.45
CA GLY A 290 6.46 13.42 -9.02
C GLY A 290 7.16 12.58 -7.96
N PHE A 291 6.40 12.01 -7.03
CA PHE A 291 6.97 11.29 -5.92
C PHE A 291 7.66 10.08 -6.54
N LYS A 292 8.87 9.78 -6.06
CA LYS A 292 9.60 8.60 -6.53
C LYS A 292 8.73 7.38 -6.34
N VAL A 293 8.67 6.58 -7.39
CA VAL A 293 8.05 5.27 -7.36
C VAL A 293 8.86 4.34 -6.46
N GLY A 294 8.21 3.55 -5.61
CA GLY A 294 8.86 2.46 -4.87
C GLY A 294 9.46 2.78 -3.51
N ARG A 295 9.14 3.94 -2.93
CA ARG A 295 9.41 4.20 -1.53
C ARG A 295 8.23 3.77 -0.68
N ASN A 296 8.47 2.79 0.20
CA ASN A 296 7.51 2.33 1.19
C ASN A 296 7.36 3.42 2.26
N PHE A 297 6.40 4.34 2.09
CA PHE A 297 6.08 5.37 3.07
C PHE A 297 5.17 4.82 4.16
N GLY A 298 5.62 3.79 4.86
CA GLY A 298 5.02 3.42 6.12
C GLY A 298 5.22 4.57 7.12
N ASN A 299 4.16 5.32 7.41
CA ASN A 299 4.07 6.33 8.48
C ASN A 299 4.47 7.78 8.15
N ILE A 300 4.24 8.27 6.93
CA ILE A 300 4.05 9.72 6.76
C ILE A 300 2.57 9.99 6.97
N ASP A 301 2.22 10.52 8.14
CA ASP A 301 0.95 11.24 8.30
C ASP A 301 0.95 12.30 7.20
N MET A 302 0.09 12.15 6.19
CA MET A 302 -0.07 13.16 5.16
C MET A 302 -0.32 14.48 5.89
N ASP A 303 0.62 15.42 5.74
CA ASP A 303 0.54 16.72 6.38
C ASP A 303 -0.86 17.28 6.14
N GLU A 304 -1.63 17.45 7.22
CA GLU A 304 -3.02 17.87 7.20
C GLU A 304 -3.16 19.19 6.40
N GLU A 305 -2.11 20.02 6.40
CA GLU A 305 -1.98 21.24 5.61
C GLU A 305 -1.96 20.96 4.09
N LYS A 306 -1.30 19.89 3.63
CA LYS A 306 -1.26 19.50 2.21
C LYS A 306 -2.63 19.02 1.73
N ILE A 307 -3.30 18.15 2.49
CA ILE A 307 -4.67 17.69 2.17
C ILE A 307 -5.63 18.89 2.15
N TYR A 308 -5.56 19.75 3.17
CA TYR A 308 -6.37 20.96 3.24
C TYR A 308 -6.15 21.87 2.02
N THR A 309 -4.89 22.10 1.67
CA THR A 309 -4.52 22.90 0.49
C THR A 309 -5.10 22.30 -0.79
N MET A 310 -4.92 20.99 -1.01
CA MET A 310 -5.51 20.30 -2.16
C MET A 310 -7.04 20.49 -2.21
N ILE A 311 -7.73 20.34 -1.08
CA ILE A 311 -9.18 20.53 -0.99
C ILE A 311 -9.59 21.97 -1.36
N GLN A 312 -8.83 22.98 -0.92
CA GLN A 312 -9.10 24.37 -1.34
C GLN A 312 -8.89 24.57 -2.84
N GLU A 313 -7.91 23.87 -3.43
CA GLU A 313 -7.62 23.97 -4.86
C GLU A 313 -8.65 23.29 -5.75
N LEU A 314 -9.39 22.29 -5.26
CA LEU A 314 -10.52 21.68 -5.96
C LEU A 314 -11.63 22.69 -6.35
N LYS A 315 -11.59 23.88 -5.75
CA LYS A 315 -12.53 24.99 -6.03
C LYS A 315 -12.07 25.90 -7.17
N GLY A 316 -10.82 25.75 -7.62
CA GLY A 316 -10.20 26.60 -8.64
C GLY A 316 -10.58 26.24 -10.07
N GLU A 317 -10.30 27.13 -11.02
CA GLU A 317 -10.50 26.87 -12.46
C GLU A 317 -9.55 25.78 -13.03
N GLU A 318 -8.47 25.48 -12.31
CA GLU A 318 -7.48 24.45 -12.64
C GLU A 318 -7.67 23.16 -11.84
N ALA A 319 -8.79 23.04 -11.11
CA ALA A 319 -9.10 21.86 -10.32
C ALA A 319 -9.18 20.61 -11.20
N PRO A 320 -8.79 19.43 -10.66
CA PRO A 320 -9.02 18.17 -11.33
C PRO A 320 -10.53 17.91 -11.44
N ASP A 321 -10.93 17.09 -12.40
CA ASP A 321 -12.34 16.68 -12.57
C ASP A 321 -12.74 15.59 -11.57
N LEU A 322 -11.80 14.69 -11.25
CA LEU A 322 -11.95 13.56 -10.34
C LEU A 322 -10.91 13.64 -9.22
N ALA A 323 -11.25 13.14 -8.03
CA ALA A 323 -10.30 13.02 -6.92
C ALA A 323 -10.46 11.68 -6.18
N ILE A 324 -9.32 11.07 -5.84
CA ILE A 324 -9.23 9.79 -5.14
C ILE A 324 -8.82 9.98 -3.67
N GLY A 325 -9.44 9.23 -2.76
CA GLY A 325 -8.96 9.11 -1.37
C GLY A 325 -9.26 10.31 -0.46
N ILE A 326 -10.04 11.30 -0.93
CA ILE A 326 -10.45 12.43 -0.09
C ILE A 326 -11.65 12.01 0.73
N GLN A 327 -11.40 11.60 1.98
CA GLN A 327 -12.42 11.20 2.96
C GLN A 327 -12.29 12.08 4.21
N ARG A 328 -12.43 13.40 4.03
CA ARG A 328 -12.46 14.38 5.13
C ARG A 328 -13.84 15.02 5.19
N ASN A 329 -14.49 15.02 6.35
CA ASN A 329 -15.85 15.53 6.51
C ASN A 329 -15.98 16.99 6.01
N TYR A 330 -15.01 17.85 6.31
CA TYR A 330 -14.99 19.25 5.85
C TYR A 330 -14.88 19.40 4.32
N ALA A 331 -14.49 18.36 3.59
CA ALA A 331 -14.47 18.32 2.13
C ALA A 331 -15.82 17.90 1.51
N MET A 332 -16.71 17.30 2.29
CA MET A 332 -17.94 16.66 1.83
C MET A 332 -19.08 17.68 1.70
N ARG A 333 -18.90 18.64 0.79
CA ARG A 333 -19.77 19.79 0.58
C ARG A 333 -19.97 20.07 -0.90
N ASP A 334 -21.13 20.63 -1.24
CA ASP A 334 -21.54 20.96 -2.63
C ASP A 334 -20.59 21.92 -3.35
N ASP A 335 -19.83 22.74 -2.63
CA ASP A 335 -18.87 23.68 -3.20
C ASP A 335 -17.51 23.05 -3.52
N ILE A 336 -17.31 21.77 -3.17
CA ILE A 336 -16.10 21.00 -3.42
C ILE A 336 -16.42 19.81 -4.32
N PHE A 337 -17.40 18.98 -3.95
CA PHE A 337 -17.79 17.78 -4.71
C PHE A 337 -19.25 17.81 -5.16
N MET A 338 -19.53 17.15 -6.27
CA MET A 338 -20.89 16.91 -6.75
C MET A 338 -21.58 15.84 -5.91
N ASP A 339 -22.91 15.93 -5.76
CA ASP A 339 -23.72 14.80 -5.30
C ASP A 339 -23.79 13.75 -6.41
N LEU A 340 -23.21 12.57 -6.14
CA LEU A 340 -23.12 11.43 -7.03
C LEU A 340 -24.39 10.57 -7.03
N THR A 341 -25.44 10.99 -6.32
CA THR A 341 -26.74 10.30 -6.38
C THR A 341 -27.24 10.25 -7.83
N GLY A 342 -27.41 9.03 -8.35
CA GLY A 342 -27.81 8.79 -9.74
C GLY A 342 -26.69 9.00 -10.78
N PHE A 343 -25.42 9.05 -10.38
CA PHE A 343 -24.29 9.00 -11.33
C PHE A 343 -24.18 7.65 -12.02
N LEU A 344 -24.29 6.57 -11.26
CA LEU A 344 -24.40 5.22 -11.80
C LEU A 344 -25.79 4.99 -12.39
N SER A 345 -25.84 4.41 -13.58
CA SER A 345 -27.08 3.98 -14.20
C SER A 345 -27.72 2.85 -13.38
N ASP A 346 -29.05 2.71 -13.47
CA ASP A 346 -29.79 1.66 -12.75
C ASP A 346 -29.19 0.26 -12.99
N SER A 347 -28.80 -0.04 -14.24
CA SER A 347 -28.19 -1.34 -14.59
C SER A 347 -26.81 -1.56 -13.95
N VAL A 348 -26.04 -0.49 -13.72
CA VAL A 348 -24.75 -0.59 -13.02
C VAL A 348 -24.97 -0.69 -11.51
N MET A 349 -25.93 0.08 -10.97
CA MET A 349 -26.29 0.04 -9.56
C MET A 349 -26.83 -1.33 -9.12
N ASP A 350 -27.63 -1.99 -9.97
CA ASP A 350 -28.19 -3.33 -9.70
C ASP A 350 -27.11 -4.40 -9.47
N LYS A 351 -25.90 -4.19 -10.02
CA LYS A 351 -24.74 -5.07 -9.84
C LYS A 351 -23.98 -4.83 -8.53
N GLN A 352 -24.26 -3.74 -7.82
CA GLN A 352 -23.53 -3.37 -6.62
C GLN A 352 -24.15 -3.97 -5.35
N TYR A 353 -23.35 -4.05 -4.29
CA TYR A 353 -23.82 -4.07 -2.91
C TYR A 353 -24.37 -2.68 -2.54
N VAL A 354 -25.65 -2.44 -2.89
CA VAL A 354 -26.33 -1.15 -2.69
C VAL A 354 -26.29 -0.69 -1.24
N ASN A 355 -26.34 -1.62 -0.28
CA ASN A 355 -26.21 -1.37 1.15
C ASN A 355 -24.90 -0.62 1.50
N ILE A 356 -23.79 -0.94 0.83
CA ILE A 356 -22.49 -0.32 1.05
C ILE A 356 -22.45 1.09 0.43
N ILE A 357 -23.00 1.24 -0.78
CA ILE A 357 -23.12 2.54 -1.44
C ILE A 357 -23.99 3.50 -0.61
N ASP A 358 -25.12 3.01 -0.11
CA ASP A 358 -26.04 3.83 0.71
C ASP A 358 -25.45 4.18 2.08
N ALA A 359 -24.70 3.27 2.70
CA ALA A 359 -24.00 3.54 3.97
C ALA A 359 -22.89 4.59 3.83
N SER A 360 -22.39 4.83 2.61
CA SER A 360 -21.38 5.86 2.31
C SER A 360 -21.95 7.28 2.21
N ARG A 361 -23.27 7.44 2.31
CA ARG A 361 -23.91 8.77 2.25
C ARG A 361 -23.54 9.64 3.44
N ILE A 362 -23.40 10.93 3.18
CA ILE A 362 -23.24 11.97 4.20
C ILE A 362 -24.49 12.83 4.15
N GLY A 363 -25.30 12.73 5.20
CA GLY A 363 -26.68 13.20 5.16
C GLY A 363 -27.48 12.46 4.07
N ASP A 364 -28.07 13.19 3.13
CA ASP A 364 -28.84 12.64 2.01
C ASP A 364 -28.02 12.44 0.72
N LYS A 365 -26.76 12.87 0.71
CA LYS A 365 -25.93 12.96 -0.50
C LYS A 365 -24.81 11.95 -0.54
N LEU A 366 -24.33 11.67 -1.74
CA LEU A 366 -23.21 10.78 -1.98
C LEU A 366 -22.06 11.59 -2.60
N TYR A 367 -21.10 12.05 -1.80
CA TYR A 367 -20.00 12.88 -2.33
C TYR A 367 -18.84 12.07 -2.90
N PHE A 368 -18.75 10.79 -2.54
CA PHE A 368 -17.79 9.84 -3.08
C PHE A 368 -18.46 8.49 -3.32
N LEU A 369 -17.90 7.71 -4.25
CA LEU A 369 -18.23 6.29 -4.42
C LEU A 369 -17.07 5.43 -3.88
N PRO A 370 -17.33 4.42 -3.04
CA PRO A 370 -16.29 3.53 -2.55
C PRO A 370 -15.87 2.54 -3.64
N VAL A 371 -14.57 2.49 -3.95
CA VAL A 371 -14.00 1.65 -5.02
C VAL A 371 -13.51 0.32 -4.44
N THR A 372 -12.66 0.39 -3.42
CA THR A 372 -12.20 -0.77 -2.64
C THR A 372 -12.51 -0.58 -1.16
N LEU A 373 -12.71 -1.68 -0.45
CA LEU A 373 -13.22 -1.70 0.92
C LEU A 373 -12.28 -2.43 1.87
N GLU A 374 -12.30 -1.99 3.12
CA GLU A 374 -11.88 -2.80 4.26
C GLU A 374 -13.10 -3.02 5.14
N ILE A 375 -13.40 -4.27 5.45
CA ILE A 375 -14.47 -4.66 6.35
C ILE A 375 -13.87 -5.04 7.70
N GLU A 376 -14.55 -4.72 8.80
CA GLU A 376 -14.06 -5.08 10.12
C GLU A 376 -15.17 -5.62 11.02
N GLY A 377 -14.75 -6.51 11.93
CA GLY A 377 -15.65 -7.24 12.80
C GLY A 377 -14.96 -8.36 13.55
N LEU A 378 -15.77 -9.26 14.13
CA LEU A 378 -15.30 -10.47 14.77
C LEU A 378 -15.45 -11.65 13.81
N VAL A 379 -14.34 -12.26 13.40
CA VAL A 379 -14.36 -13.58 12.71
C VAL A 379 -14.54 -14.65 13.76
N THR A 380 -15.74 -15.24 13.81
CA THR A 380 -16.19 -16.08 14.92
C THR A 380 -16.78 -17.39 14.43
N ASN A 381 -16.43 -18.49 15.10
CA ASN A 381 -17.07 -19.78 14.90
C ASN A 381 -18.57 -19.67 15.18
N ARG A 382 -19.39 -20.10 14.23
CA ARG A 382 -20.86 -20.02 14.30
C ARG A 382 -21.46 -20.81 15.46
N ASP A 383 -20.76 -21.82 15.99
CA ASP A 383 -21.20 -22.55 17.19
C ASP A 383 -21.21 -21.68 18.46
N LEU A 384 -20.50 -20.54 18.44
CA LEU A 384 -20.49 -19.54 19.52
C LEU A 384 -21.58 -18.47 19.35
N LEU A 385 -22.33 -18.51 18.25
CA LEU A 385 -23.29 -17.48 17.86
C LEU A 385 -24.72 -18.01 17.85
N GLU A 386 -25.69 -17.09 17.96
CA GLU A 386 -27.07 -17.42 17.61
C GLU A 386 -27.21 -17.65 16.10
N ASP A 387 -28.15 -18.51 15.71
CA ASP A 387 -28.40 -18.83 14.30
C ASP A 387 -28.80 -17.57 13.52
N GLY A 388 -28.04 -17.25 12.47
CA GLY A 388 -28.23 -16.05 11.66
C GLY A 388 -27.75 -14.73 12.30
N ALA A 389 -26.97 -14.78 13.39
CA ALA A 389 -26.39 -13.58 13.98
C ALA A 389 -25.49 -12.84 12.98
N VAL A 390 -25.71 -11.53 12.88
CA VAL A 390 -24.85 -10.61 12.10
C VAL A 390 -23.99 -9.73 13.01
N GLY A 391 -24.31 -9.68 14.30
CA GLY A 391 -23.62 -8.89 15.31
C GLY A 391 -23.80 -9.52 16.70
N ILE A 392 -23.26 -8.85 17.72
CA ILE A 392 -23.28 -9.34 19.10
C ILE A 392 -23.49 -8.17 20.08
N THR A 393 -24.24 -8.41 21.15
CA THR A 393 -24.38 -7.42 22.23
C THR A 393 -23.17 -7.43 23.17
N PHE A 394 -22.97 -6.38 23.96
CA PHE A 394 -21.92 -6.39 25.01
C PHE A 394 -22.13 -7.52 26.04
N GLU A 395 -23.39 -7.84 26.39
CA GLU A 395 -23.70 -8.93 27.33
C GLU A 395 -23.38 -10.29 26.71
N ASP A 396 -23.79 -10.52 25.47
CA ASP A 396 -23.52 -11.78 24.77
C ASP A 396 -22.03 -11.94 24.46
N TYR A 397 -21.32 -10.84 24.19
CA TYR A 397 -19.87 -10.83 24.00
C TYR A 397 -19.14 -11.17 25.30
N ASP A 398 -19.50 -10.60 26.46
CA ASP A 398 -18.93 -10.99 27.76
C ASP A 398 -19.15 -12.49 28.04
N ALA A 399 -20.36 -12.98 27.76
CA ALA A 399 -20.69 -14.39 27.91
C ALA A 399 -19.86 -15.28 26.98
N MET A 400 -19.71 -14.90 25.71
CA MET A 400 -18.87 -15.61 24.73
C MET A 400 -17.42 -15.65 25.20
N VAL A 401 -16.86 -14.51 25.63
CA VAL A 401 -15.48 -14.43 26.14
C VAL A 401 -15.29 -15.35 27.35
N ARG A 402 -16.18 -15.28 28.34
CA ARG A 402 -16.03 -16.02 29.59
C ARG A 402 -16.33 -17.51 29.49
N ASP A 403 -17.38 -17.87 28.78
CA ASP A 403 -17.93 -19.23 28.78
C ASP A 403 -17.57 -20.00 27.49
N GLY A 404 -17.41 -19.30 26.37
CA GLY A 404 -17.10 -19.87 25.06
C GLY A 404 -15.61 -19.84 24.68
N LEU A 405 -14.87 -18.85 25.19
CA LEU A 405 -13.45 -18.62 24.88
C LEU A 405 -12.54 -18.77 26.10
N ASP A 406 -13.04 -19.30 27.22
CA ASP A 406 -12.26 -19.51 28.45
C ASP A 406 -11.54 -18.25 28.98
N GLY A 407 -12.14 -17.07 28.78
CA GLY A 407 -11.60 -15.77 29.17
C GLY A 407 -10.63 -15.15 28.16
N PHE A 408 -10.40 -15.79 27.02
CA PHE A 408 -9.63 -15.21 25.92
C PHE A 408 -10.38 -14.04 25.27
N SER A 409 -9.70 -12.91 25.12
CA SER A 409 -10.23 -11.75 24.40
C SER A 409 -9.96 -11.89 22.90
N PRO A 410 -10.98 -11.81 22.03
CA PRO A 410 -10.83 -11.74 20.57
C PRO A 410 -9.86 -10.66 20.04
N TYR A 411 -9.51 -9.67 20.87
CA TYR A 411 -8.56 -8.61 20.52
C TYR A 411 -7.11 -8.92 20.94
N ASP A 412 -6.85 -9.97 21.72
CA ASP A 412 -5.52 -10.24 22.31
C ASP A 412 -4.90 -11.56 21.81
N TYR A 413 -4.52 -11.59 20.53
CA TYR A 413 -3.82 -12.72 19.89
C TYR A 413 -2.42 -12.30 19.39
N PRO A 414 -1.48 -13.22 19.14
CA PRO A 414 -0.06 -12.88 18.93
C PRO A 414 0.26 -11.77 17.90
N ASP A 415 -0.47 -11.70 16.80
CA ASP A 415 -0.27 -10.69 15.74
C ASP A 415 -1.25 -9.51 15.82
N SER A 416 -2.09 -9.44 16.86
CA SER A 416 -3.02 -8.33 17.00
C SER A 416 -2.30 -7.06 17.42
N GLU A 417 -2.69 -5.95 16.80
CA GLU A 417 -2.33 -4.58 17.20
C GLU A 417 -3.45 -3.92 18.01
N TYR A 418 -4.58 -4.62 18.24
CA TYR A 418 -5.83 -4.05 18.74
C TYR A 418 -6.15 -4.42 20.20
N TYR A 419 -5.17 -4.92 20.96
CA TYR A 419 -5.32 -5.48 22.31
C TYR A 419 -5.51 -4.43 23.43
N ASN A 420 -5.83 -3.18 23.12
CA ASN A 420 -5.88 -2.05 24.06
C ASN A 420 -7.28 -1.38 24.08
N LYS A 421 -7.53 -0.55 25.10
CA LYS A 421 -8.82 0.13 25.28
C LYS A 421 -9.19 1.01 24.10
N SER A 422 -8.25 1.81 23.58
CA SER A 422 -8.51 2.75 22.49
C SER A 422 -8.97 2.02 21.22
N SER A 423 -8.29 0.95 20.83
CA SER A 423 -8.65 0.14 19.67
C SER A 423 -10.03 -0.51 19.83
N PHE A 424 -10.35 -1.06 21.01
CA PHE A 424 -11.66 -1.63 21.28
C PHE A 424 -12.79 -0.59 21.24
N VAL A 425 -12.59 0.59 21.84
CA VAL A 425 -13.60 1.66 21.81
C VAL A 425 -13.84 2.11 20.37
N LEU A 426 -12.76 2.38 19.63
CA LEU A 426 -12.83 2.82 18.24
C LEU A 426 -13.52 1.78 17.36
N SER A 427 -13.30 0.48 17.60
CA SER A 427 -13.97 -0.61 16.86
C SER A 427 -15.47 -0.69 17.13
N CYS A 428 -15.97 -0.10 18.22
CA CYS A 428 -17.37 -0.19 18.65
C CYS A 428 -18.19 1.08 18.37
N ILE A 429 -17.58 2.27 18.32
CA ILE A 429 -18.32 3.55 18.19
C ILE A 429 -18.52 3.97 16.73
N ASP A 430 -19.60 4.69 16.46
CA ASP A 430 -19.90 5.26 15.14
C ASP A 430 -19.54 6.76 15.12
N THR A 431 -18.27 7.04 14.84
CA THR A 431 -17.73 8.40 14.73
C THR A 431 -18.42 9.22 13.64
N LYS A 432 -18.89 8.59 12.56
CA LYS A 432 -19.62 9.26 11.48
C LYS A 432 -20.96 9.76 11.98
N ALA A 433 -21.75 8.89 12.62
CA ALA A 433 -23.04 9.27 13.19
C ALA A 433 -22.88 10.40 14.22
N ALA A 434 -21.80 10.38 15.02
CA ALA A 434 -21.52 11.41 16.02
C ALA A 434 -21.26 12.80 15.42
N ILE A 435 -20.77 12.91 14.17
CA ILE A 435 -20.36 14.20 13.57
C ILE A 435 -21.27 14.72 12.46
N GLU A 436 -22.19 13.90 11.92
CA GLU A 436 -23.04 14.30 10.78
C GLU A 436 -24.28 15.12 11.16
N GLY A 437 -24.61 15.20 12.45
CA GLY A 437 -25.75 15.97 12.95
C GLY A 437 -25.55 17.49 12.89
N ASP A 438 -26.60 18.24 13.25
CA ASP A 438 -26.52 19.70 13.45
C ASP A 438 -25.53 20.10 14.57
N SER A 439 -25.18 19.14 15.44
CA SER A 439 -24.21 19.26 16.51
C SER A 439 -23.49 17.93 16.70
N VAL A 440 -22.22 17.98 17.08
CA VAL A 440 -21.47 16.80 17.46
C VAL A 440 -22.06 16.16 18.71
N ASP A 441 -22.26 14.84 18.68
CA ASP A 441 -22.80 14.06 19.80
C ASP A 441 -22.20 12.65 19.91
N PHE A 442 -21.20 12.51 20.78
CA PHE A 442 -20.67 11.22 21.22
C PHE A 442 -21.42 10.63 22.43
N GLY A 443 -22.46 11.30 22.94
CA GLY A 443 -23.16 10.94 24.17
C GLY A 443 -24.22 9.86 24.01
N ASP A 444 -23.98 8.85 23.16
CA ASP A 444 -24.92 7.76 22.93
C ASP A 444 -24.66 6.55 23.83
N ASP A 445 -25.66 5.67 23.95
CA ASP A 445 -25.55 4.46 24.77
C ASP A 445 -24.39 3.54 24.31
N GLN A 446 -24.03 3.60 23.02
CA GLN A 446 -22.95 2.81 22.43
C GLN A 446 -21.58 3.25 22.96
N PHE A 447 -21.31 4.56 22.99
CA PHE A 447 -20.07 5.14 23.51
C PHE A 447 -19.89 4.80 24.99
N TYR A 448 -20.94 5.02 25.80
CA TYR A 448 -20.89 4.71 27.23
C TYR A 448 -20.63 3.22 27.50
N ALA A 449 -21.32 2.32 26.79
CA ALA A 449 -21.13 0.88 26.92
C ALA A 449 -19.71 0.46 26.51
N ALA A 450 -19.16 1.02 25.43
CA ALA A 450 -17.82 0.71 24.94
C ALA A 450 -16.73 1.11 25.95
N ILE A 451 -16.75 2.35 26.46
CA ILE A 451 -15.73 2.83 27.41
C ILE A 451 -15.85 2.13 28.78
N GLU A 452 -17.06 1.78 29.22
CA GLU A 452 -17.27 1.02 30.46
C GLU A 452 -16.72 -0.40 30.31
N TYR A 453 -17.05 -1.10 29.22
CA TYR A 453 -16.52 -2.43 28.94
C TYR A 453 -14.99 -2.42 28.82
N ALA A 454 -14.43 -1.44 28.10
CA ALA A 454 -12.98 -1.31 27.90
C ALA A 454 -12.23 -1.15 29.23
N LYS A 455 -12.76 -0.31 30.12
CA LYS A 455 -12.18 -0.04 31.45
C LYS A 455 -11.99 -1.31 32.28
N ASP A 456 -12.97 -2.21 32.24
CA ASP A 456 -12.99 -3.40 33.09
C ASP A 456 -12.25 -4.60 32.48
N ASN A 457 -12.11 -4.64 31.14
CA ASN A 457 -11.65 -5.84 30.42
C ASN A 457 -10.30 -5.70 29.71
N PHE A 458 -9.77 -4.48 29.55
CA PHE A 458 -8.49 -4.26 28.87
C PHE A 458 -7.46 -3.64 29.81
N GLN A 459 -6.23 -4.17 29.77
CA GLN A 459 -5.17 -3.72 30.68
C GLN A 459 -4.58 -2.38 30.25
N TYR A 460 -4.23 -2.24 28.96
CA TYR A 460 -3.52 -1.07 28.42
C TYR A 460 -4.47 -0.08 27.79
N ASP A 461 -4.13 1.21 27.82
CA ASP A 461 -5.00 2.28 27.34
C ASP A 461 -4.86 2.44 25.82
N ASP A 462 -3.63 2.41 25.33
CA ASP A 462 -3.26 2.64 23.93
C ASP A 462 -2.01 1.80 23.51
N PRO A 463 -1.69 1.72 22.21
CA PRO A 463 -0.49 1.00 21.73
C PRO A 463 0.82 1.47 22.36
N ASP A 464 1.02 2.78 22.56
CA ASP A 464 2.25 3.38 23.09
C ASP A 464 2.48 3.05 24.57
N SER A 465 1.39 2.85 25.32
CA SER A 465 1.41 2.45 26.73
C SER A 465 1.74 0.97 26.93
N THR A 466 1.75 0.17 25.86
CA THR A 466 1.88 -1.28 25.95
C THR A 466 3.35 -1.71 26.00
N PRO A 467 3.77 -2.50 27.01
CA PRO A 467 5.13 -3.00 27.09
C PRO A 467 5.53 -3.87 25.89
N LEU A 468 6.67 -3.57 25.25
CA LEU A 468 7.21 -4.37 24.15
C LEU A 468 7.29 -5.87 24.48
N ASN A 469 7.61 -6.23 25.73
CA ASN A 469 7.68 -7.63 26.13
C ASN A 469 6.32 -8.33 26.09
N PHE A 470 5.21 -7.62 26.30
CA PHE A 470 3.86 -8.16 26.13
C PHE A 470 3.55 -8.37 24.65
N ILE A 471 3.84 -7.37 23.81
CA ILE A 471 3.65 -7.43 22.36
C ILE A 471 4.41 -8.62 21.76
N SER A 472 5.67 -8.79 22.17
CA SER A 472 6.55 -9.87 21.70
C SER A 472 6.30 -11.24 22.37
N ASP A 473 5.35 -11.37 23.29
CA ASP A 473 5.09 -12.65 23.99
C ASP A 473 4.11 -13.53 23.21
N PHE A 474 4.54 -13.96 22.02
CA PHE A 474 3.83 -14.89 21.13
C PHE A 474 3.47 -16.23 21.80
N ASN A 475 4.15 -16.60 22.89
CA ASN A 475 3.92 -17.88 23.57
C ASN A 475 2.81 -17.79 24.62
N SER A 476 2.55 -16.60 25.16
CA SER A 476 1.52 -16.37 26.19
C SER A 476 0.19 -15.92 25.60
N ARG A 477 0.23 -15.25 24.44
CA ARG A 477 -0.95 -14.85 23.68
C ARG A 477 -1.40 -16.06 22.86
N PHE A 478 -2.67 -16.44 22.99
CA PHE A 478 -3.26 -17.56 22.26
C PHE A 478 -4.18 -17.01 21.16
N ARG A 479 -4.62 -17.85 20.23
CA ARG A 479 -5.63 -17.48 19.24
C ARG A 479 -6.83 -18.40 19.39
N GLY A 480 -8.00 -17.83 19.72
CA GLY A 480 -9.23 -18.58 19.90
C GLY A 480 -10.09 -18.74 18.64
N GLU A 481 -11.27 -19.32 18.82
CA GLU A 481 -12.33 -19.53 17.81
C GLU A 481 -13.08 -18.24 17.44
N SER A 482 -12.67 -17.09 17.98
CA SER A 482 -13.14 -15.75 17.64
C SER A 482 -11.98 -14.77 17.70
N ILE A 483 -11.79 -13.94 16.66
CA ILE A 483 -10.83 -12.83 16.69
C ILE A 483 -11.43 -11.57 16.08
N TYR A 484 -11.00 -10.40 16.53
CA TYR A 484 -11.22 -9.15 15.82
C TYR A 484 -10.28 -9.08 14.61
N ALA A 485 -10.82 -8.73 13.44
CA ALA A 485 -10.05 -8.62 12.21
C ALA A 485 -10.54 -7.44 11.37
N ARG A 486 -9.59 -6.83 10.65
CA ARG A 486 -9.83 -5.94 9.52
C ARG A 486 -9.42 -6.70 8.26
N CYS A 487 -10.34 -6.84 7.31
CA CYS A 487 -10.14 -7.60 6.08
C CYS A 487 -10.26 -6.67 4.88
N SER A 488 -9.16 -6.52 4.13
CA SER A 488 -9.11 -5.79 2.86
C SER A 488 -9.31 -6.74 1.66
N GLY A 489 -9.23 -8.05 1.89
CA GLY A 489 -9.49 -9.11 0.92
C GLY A 489 -10.17 -10.34 1.53
N TYR A 490 -10.61 -11.26 0.65
CA TYR A 490 -11.23 -12.52 1.06
C TYR A 490 -10.26 -13.43 1.83
N LEU A 491 -8.98 -13.47 1.45
CA LEU A 491 -8.00 -14.30 2.16
C LEU A 491 -7.71 -13.79 3.57
N ASP A 492 -7.83 -12.50 3.87
CA ASP A 492 -7.71 -12.01 5.25
C ASP A 492 -8.76 -12.67 6.17
N PHE A 493 -9.98 -12.84 5.67
CA PHE A 493 -11.04 -13.56 6.39
C PHE A 493 -10.70 -15.06 6.57
N ILE A 494 -10.16 -15.72 5.55
CA ILE A 494 -9.72 -17.12 5.64
C ILE A 494 -8.60 -17.28 6.66
N CYS A 495 -7.60 -16.39 6.60
CA CYS A 495 -6.50 -16.34 7.56
C CYS A 495 -6.99 -16.00 8.96
N ALA A 496 -8.13 -15.32 9.10
CA ALA A 496 -8.77 -14.97 10.38
C ALA A 496 -9.63 -16.11 10.98
N CYS A 497 -10.07 -17.09 10.18
CA CYS A 497 -10.70 -18.31 10.70
C CYS A 497 -9.70 -19.10 11.56
N TYR A 498 -10.15 -19.85 12.58
CA TYR A 498 -9.24 -20.62 13.44
C TYR A 498 -8.93 -22.02 12.88
N SER A 499 -9.88 -22.66 12.20
CA SER A 499 -9.78 -24.01 11.65
C SER A 499 -10.51 -24.13 10.31
N ASN A 500 -10.26 -25.20 9.57
CA ASN A 500 -10.96 -25.49 8.30
C ASN A 500 -12.19 -26.42 8.52
N ASP A 501 -12.35 -26.94 9.73
CA ASP A 501 -13.35 -27.96 10.09
C ASP A 501 -14.65 -27.35 10.66
N ASN A 502 -14.61 -26.07 11.07
CA ASN A 502 -15.74 -25.34 11.62
C ASN A 502 -16.27 -24.30 10.63
N ASP A 503 -17.50 -23.86 10.85
CA ASP A 503 -18.11 -22.76 10.10
C ASP A 503 -17.86 -21.43 10.82
N TYR A 504 -17.37 -20.43 10.10
CA TYR A 504 -17.07 -19.10 10.65
C TYR A 504 -17.90 -18.02 9.96
N SER A 505 -18.19 -16.94 10.68
CA SER A 505 -18.76 -15.70 10.12
C SER A 505 -17.99 -14.49 10.61
N LEU A 506 -17.89 -13.48 9.75
CA LEU A 506 -17.55 -12.12 10.17
C LEU A 506 -18.83 -11.43 10.63
N ILE A 507 -18.91 -11.12 11.92
CA ILE A 507 -20.02 -10.37 12.52
C ILE A 507 -19.53 -9.01 13.02
N GLY A 508 -20.45 -8.10 13.31
CA GLY A 508 -20.10 -6.80 13.91
C GLY A 508 -19.44 -6.92 15.28
N THR A 509 -18.78 -5.84 15.67
CA THR A 509 -18.23 -5.67 17.02
C THR A 509 -19.34 -5.50 18.06
N PRO A 510 -19.03 -5.64 19.37
CA PRO A 510 -20.03 -5.48 20.41
C PRO A 510 -20.78 -4.16 20.32
N SER A 511 -22.11 -4.25 20.26
CA SER A 511 -22.98 -3.08 20.13
C SER A 511 -24.27 -3.23 20.93
N VAL A 512 -24.86 -2.11 21.33
CA VAL A 512 -26.11 -2.12 22.11
C VAL A 512 -27.27 -2.79 21.39
N ASP A 513 -27.23 -2.86 20.06
CA ASP A 513 -28.26 -3.39 19.17
C ASP A 513 -27.79 -4.57 18.28
N ALA A 514 -26.62 -5.16 18.56
CA ALA A 514 -26.03 -6.28 17.82
C ALA A 514 -25.93 -6.01 16.30
N ARG A 515 -25.39 -4.85 15.94
CA ARG A 515 -25.16 -4.41 14.56
C ARG A 515 -24.21 -5.31 13.79
N GLY A 516 -24.42 -5.33 12.48
CA GLY A 516 -23.58 -6.03 11.51
C GLY A 516 -22.14 -5.51 11.44
N PRO A 517 -21.28 -6.17 10.65
CA PRO A 517 -19.96 -5.65 10.33
C PRO A 517 -20.04 -4.26 9.72
N ARG A 518 -18.96 -3.50 9.90
CA ARG A 518 -18.80 -2.16 9.36
C ARG A 518 -17.65 -2.13 8.37
N PHE A 519 -17.63 -1.10 7.53
CA PHE A 519 -16.59 -0.96 6.51
C PHE A 519 -16.06 0.47 6.45
N ARG A 520 -14.87 0.63 5.90
CA ARG A 520 -14.39 1.89 5.35
C ARG A 520 -14.00 1.66 3.91
N ALA A 521 -13.99 2.73 3.13
CA ALA A 521 -13.42 2.69 1.80
C ALA A 521 -11.91 2.92 1.91
N LEU A 522 -11.12 2.01 1.33
CA LEU A 522 -9.67 2.16 1.17
C LEU A 522 -9.35 3.09 0.00
N GLU A 523 -10.15 2.98 -1.05
CA GLU A 523 -10.09 3.83 -2.23
C GLU A 523 -11.49 4.39 -2.49
N THR A 524 -11.57 5.70 -2.68
CA THR A 524 -12.82 6.41 -3.01
C THR A 524 -12.63 7.20 -4.29
N ILE A 525 -13.72 7.49 -5.00
CA ILE A 525 -13.69 8.40 -6.14
C ILE A 525 -14.80 9.46 -6.03
N SER A 526 -14.39 10.72 -6.15
CA SER A 526 -15.25 11.89 -6.06
C SER A 526 -15.19 12.71 -7.36
N VAL A 527 -16.25 13.43 -7.69
CA VAL A 527 -16.29 14.35 -8.85
C VAL A 527 -16.27 15.79 -8.33
N ALA A 528 -15.30 16.58 -8.77
CA ALA A 528 -15.18 17.98 -8.36
C ALA A 528 -16.39 18.79 -8.85
N SER A 529 -16.93 19.66 -7.99
CA SER A 529 -18.07 20.54 -8.31
C SER A 529 -17.77 21.54 -9.44
N SER A 530 -16.48 21.79 -9.70
CA SER A 530 -15.95 22.71 -10.70
C SER A 530 -15.68 22.06 -12.07
N THR A 531 -15.90 20.74 -12.22
CA THR A 531 -15.62 20.01 -13.47
C THR A 531 -16.36 20.59 -14.67
N ASN A 532 -15.68 20.64 -15.82
CA ASN A 532 -16.30 20.95 -17.12
C ASN A 532 -16.53 19.69 -17.98
N THR A 533 -16.31 18.51 -17.40
CA THR A 533 -16.37 17.20 -18.08
C THR A 533 -17.28 16.21 -17.37
N GLU A 534 -18.35 16.68 -16.70
CA GLU A 534 -19.30 15.84 -15.95
C GLU A 534 -19.77 14.60 -16.74
N GLU A 535 -20.10 14.75 -18.04
CA GLU A 535 -20.49 13.63 -18.90
C GLU A 535 -19.40 12.56 -19.01
N GLY A 536 -18.14 12.98 -19.16
CA GLY A 536 -16.99 12.10 -19.18
C GLY A 536 -16.74 11.42 -17.83
N CYS A 537 -16.83 12.18 -16.73
CA CYS A 537 -16.73 11.64 -15.37
C CYS A 537 -17.80 10.58 -15.12
N ARG A 538 -19.05 10.85 -15.47
CA ARG A 538 -20.17 9.91 -15.35
C ARG A 538 -19.94 8.65 -16.21
N LYS A 539 -19.41 8.81 -17.41
CA LYS A 539 -19.08 7.69 -18.31
C LYS A 539 -18.01 6.79 -17.70
N PHE A 540 -16.93 7.38 -17.17
CA PHE A 540 -15.87 6.65 -16.50
C PHE A 540 -16.36 5.94 -15.22
N LEU A 541 -17.15 6.62 -14.38
CA LEU A 541 -17.71 5.99 -13.18
C LEU A 541 -18.63 4.82 -13.51
N ASN A 542 -19.47 4.92 -14.56
CA ASN A 542 -20.25 3.76 -15.00
C ASN A 542 -19.34 2.64 -15.52
N PHE A 543 -18.26 2.95 -16.26
CA PHE A 543 -17.31 1.93 -16.73
C PHE A 543 -16.61 1.20 -15.58
N LEU A 544 -16.10 1.95 -14.59
CA LEU A 544 -15.45 1.44 -13.40
C LEU A 544 -16.38 0.52 -12.62
N PHE A 545 -17.55 1.01 -12.22
CA PHE A 545 -18.47 0.25 -11.36
C PHE A 545 -19.21 -0.88 -12.09
N ASP A 546 -19.37 -0.80 -13.42
CA ASP A 546 -19.85 -1.93 -14.22
C ASP A 546 -18.86 -3.10 -14.22
N GLY A 547 -17.58 -2.82 -13.91
CA GLY A 547 -16.49 -3.78 -13.96
C GLY A 547 -15.99 -4.06 -15.37
N ALA A 548 -16.27 -3.17 -16.34
CA ALA A 548 -16.03 -3.40 -17.75
C ALA A 548 -14.54 -3.53 -18.13
N GLY A 549 -13.63 -3.02 -17.29
CA GLY A 549 -12.19 -3.21 -17.45
C GLY A 549 -11.68 -4.54 -16.90
N TYR A 550 -12.46 -5.25 -16.08
CA TYR A 550 -11.99 -6.42 -15.33
C TYR A 550 -12.24 -7.74 -16.05
N ASP A 551 -11.23 -8.62 -16.07
CA ASP A 551 -11.37 -10.00 -16.54
C ASP A 551 -11.77 -10.91 -15.37
N THR A 552 -12.99 -11.44 -15.39
CA THR A 552 -13.50 -12.34 -14.34
C THR A 552 -12.78 -13.69 -14.27
N GLU A 553 -11.97 -14.04 -15.29
CA GLU A 553 -11.12 -15.23 -15.25
C GLU A 553 -9.77 -14.97 -14.57
N ASP A 554 -9.42 -13.71 -14.28
CA ASP A 554 -8.20 -13.33 -13.57
C ASP A 554 -8.40 -13.53 -12.05
N PRO A 555 -7.66 -14.44 -11.38
CA PRO A 555 -7.76 -14.63 -9.93
C PRO A 555 -7.04 -13.54 -9.11
N LEU A 556 -6.43 -12.54 -9.75
CA LEU A 556 -5.55 -11.56 -9.08
C LEU A 556 -6.26 -10.38 -8.41
N LEU A 557 -7.60 -10.31 -8.41
CA LEU A 557 -8.32 -9.30 -7.62
C LEU A 557 -8.40 -9.72 -6.15
N SER A 558 -7.46 -9.22 -5.34
CA SER A 558 -7.43 -9.44 -3.89
C SER A 558 -8.37 -8.52 -3.12
N SER A 559 -8.65 -7.32 -3.63
CA SER A 559 -9.42 -6.29 -2.92
C SER A 559 -10.92 -6.60 -2.86
N ILE A 560 -11.55 -6.24 -1.75
CA ILE A 560 -13.01 -6.21 -1.66
C ILE A 560 -13.54 -5.01 -2.44
N ILE A 561 -14.49 -5.23 -3.36
CA ILE A 561 -15.15 -4.18 -4.16
C ILE A 561 -16.67 -4.22 -4.01
N THR A 562 -17.36 -3.16 -4.43
CA THR A 562 -18.83 -3.09 -4.34
C THR A 562 -19.54 -3.91 -5.40
N ASN A 563 -18.89 -4.28 -6.52
CA ASN A 563 -19.53 -5.03 -7.59
C ASN A 563 -19.74 -6.49 -7.15
N ARG A 564 -20.98 -6.80 -6.78
CA ARG A 564 -21.39 -8.11 -6.23
C ARG A 564 -21.14 -9.23 -7.23
N GLU A 565 -21.48 -9.03 -8.50
CA GLU A 565 -21.33 -10.06 -9.53
C GLU A 565 -19.86 -10.45 -9.73
N ILE A 566 -18.93 -9.49 -9.67
CA ILE A 566 -17.49 -9.77 -9.72
C ILE A 566 -17.05 -10.52 -8.46
N MET A 567 -17.44 -10.07 -7.26
CA MET A 567 -17.07 -10.74 -6.01
C MET A 567 -17.55 -12.20 -5.97
N GLU A 568 -18.81 -12.44 -6.38
CA GLU A 568 -19.40 -13.79 -6.50
C GLU A 568 -18.65 -14.66 -7.52
N SER A 569 -18.09 -14.06 -8.58
CA SER A 569 -17.34 -14.78 -9.62
C SER A 569 -15.89 -15.09 -9.20
N VAL A 570 -15.21 -14.17 -8.52
CA VAL A 570 -13.75 -14.26 -8.27
C VAL A 570 -13.41 -15.07 -7.02
N ILE A 571 -14.25 -15.03 -5.98
CA ILE A 571 -14.00 -15.75 -4.71
C ILE A 571 -13.80 -17.26 -4.90
N PRO A 572 -14.59 -17.97 -5.75
CA PRO A 572 -14.34 -19.37 -6.06
C PRO A 572 -12.97 -19.61 -6.73
N SER A 573 -12.55 -18.72 -7.64
CA SER A 573 -11.26 -18.80 -8.33
C SER A 573 -10.09 -18.58 -7.36
N ILE A 574 -10.17 -17.57 -6.50
CA ILE A 574 -9.20 -17.32 -5.42
C ILE A 574 -9.11 -18.53 -4.50
N THR A 575 -10.25 -19.09 -4.08
CA THR A 575 -10.30 -20.27 -3.21
C THR A 575 -9.59 -21.46 -3.86
N ALA A 576 -9.86 -21.73 -5.15
CA ALA A 576 -9.23 -22.84 -5.86
C ALA A 576 -7.71 -22.67 -5.95
N ALA A 577 -7.24 -21.48 -6.35
CA ALA A 577 -5.82 -21.18 -6.49
C ALA A 577 -5.08 -21.20 -5.14
N HIS A 578 -5.67 -20.61 -4.10
CA HIS A 578 -5.14 -20.64 -2.74
C HIS A 578 -4.97 -22.08 -2.21
N ASN A 579 -6.02 -22.90 -2.36
CA ASN A 579 -6.00 -24.28 -1.90
C ASN A 579 -4.99 -25.14 -2.68
N GLU A 580 -4.82 -24.90 -3.99
CA GLU A 580 -3.80 -25.56 -4.80
C GLU A 580 -2.38 -25.20 -4.32
N LEU A 581 -2.12 -23.91 -4.07
CA LEU A 581 -0.85 -23.42 -3.55
C LEU A 581 -0.53 -24.02 -2.17
N LEU A 582 -1.51 -24.03 -1.27
CA LEU A 582 -1.36 -24.62 0.07
C LEU A 582 -1.14 -26.14 0.02
N GLN A 583 -1.85 -26.86 -0.86
CA GLN A 583 -1.61 -28.29 -1.05
C GLN A 583 -0.20 -28.57 -1.58
N GLY A 584 0.30 -27.74 -2.50
CA GLY A 584 1.68 -27.81 -2.98
C GLY A 584 2.72 -27.63 -1.86
N LYS A 585 2.48 -26.69 -0.93
CA LYS A 585 3.33 -26.50 0.26
C LYS A 585 3.31 -27.76 1.14
N ILE A 586 2.13 -28.30 1.44
CA ILE A 586 1.94 -29.51 2.26
C ILE A 586 2.68 -30.72 1.65
N ASP A 587 2.57 -30.91 0.33
CA ASP A 587 3.16 -32.05 -0.37
C ASP A 587 4.70 -31.96 -0.50
N SER A 588 5.28 -30.77 -0.33
CA SER A 588 6.71 -30.49 -0.54
C SER A 588 7.65 -30.90 0.62
N ASP A 589 7.14 -31.48 1.71
CA ASP A 589 7.91 -32.03 2.86
C ASP A 589 8.85 -31.01 3.57
N ASN A 590 8.72 -29.70 3.30
CA ASN A 590 9.31 -28.62 4.10
C ASN A 590 8.53 -28.49 5.41
N ALA A 591 8.70 -29.48 6.28
CA ALA A 591 8.15 -29.56 7.62
C ALA A 591 8.80 -28.51 8.56
N MET A 592 8.50 -27.24 8.33
CA MET A 592 8.52 -26.17 9.35
C MET A 592 7.12 -25.55 9.54
N VAL A 593 6.06 -26.27 9.14
CA VAL A 593 4.64 -25.84 9.23
C VAL A 593 4.16 -25.63 10.68
N GLU A 594 4.95 -25.98 11.70
CA GLU A 594 4.57 -25.73 13.11
C GLU A 594 4.45 -24.25 13.48
N THR A 595 5.05 -23.32 12.72
CA THR A 595 4.86 -21.86 12.91
C THR A 595 3.77 -21.24 12.01
N ASP A 596 3.24 -21.98 11.02
CA ASP A 596 2.27 -21.49 10.01
C ASP A 596 0.79 -21.66 10.41
N PHE A 597 0.50 -22.17 11.62
CA PHE A 597 -0.88 -22.35 12.10
C PHE A 597 -1.71 -21.04 12.13
N TYR A 598 -1.04 -19.88 12.11
CA TYR A 598 -1.66 -18.56 12.22
C TYR A 598 -2.18 -17.98 10.90
N HIS A 599 -1.76 -18.46 9.71
CA HIS A 599 -2.10 -17.78 8.46
C HIS A 599 -2.65 -18.69 7.35
N ASP A 600 -2.05 -19.84 7.04
CA ASP A 600 -2.44 -20.59 5.85
C ASP A 600 -3.56 -21.62 6.16
N LYS A 601 -4.74 -21.45 5.54
CA LYS A 601 -5.92 -22.30 5.78
C LYS A 601 -6.61 -22.71 4.48
N ILE A 602 -7.05 -23.97 4.42
CA ILE A 602 -7.85 -24.44 3.28
C ILE A 602 -9.20 -23.75 3.36
N ALA A 603 -9.48 -22.92 2.36
CA ALA A 603 -10.75 -22.22 2.23
C ALA A 603 -11.85 -23.19 1.79
N THR A 604 -13.00 -23.15 2.48
CA THR A 604 -14.15 -24.04 2.21
C THR A 604 -15.29 -23.29 1.51
N GLU A 605 -16.21 -24.03 0.89
CA GLU A 605 -17.43 -23.43 0.30
C GLU A 605 -18.28 -22.70 1.35
N SER A 606 -18.30 -23.18 2.60
CA SER A 606 -19.01 -22.53 3.70
C SER A 606 -18.40 -21.17 4.04
N MET A 607 -17.06 -21.08 4.08
CA MET A 607 -16.34 -19.82 4.29
C MET A 607 -16.59 -18.83 3.14
N GLN A 608 -16.57 -19.30 1.88
CA GLN A 608 -16.91 -18.46 0.71
C GLN A 608 -18.29 -17.83 0.86
N GLN A 609 -19.31 -18.67 1.15
CA GLN A 609 -20.68 -18.21 1.28
C GLN A 609 -20.83 -17.25 2.46
N SER A 610 -20.20 -17.56 3.60
CA SER A 610 -20.24 -16.72 4.79
C SER A 610 -19.65 -15.33 4.56
N PHE A 611 -18.55 -15.24 3.81
CA PHE A 611 -17.95 -13.97 3.43
C PHE A 611 -18.86 -13.15 2.51
N LEU A 612 -19.43 -13.78 1.47
CA LEU A 612 -20.39 -13.12 0.57
C LEU A 612 -21.66 -12.66 1.31
N ASP A 613 -22.20 -13.50 2.19
CA ASP A 613 -23.36 -13.17 3.03
C ASP A 613 -23.06 -11.97 3.92
N CYS A 614 -21.86 -11.92 4.52
CA CYS A 614 -21.40 -10.79 5.31
C CYS A 614 -21.45 -9.47 4.51
N LEU A 615 -20.90 -9.43 3.29
CA LEU A 615 -20.93 -8.22 2.45
C LEU A 615 -22.35 -7.68 2.22
N ALA A 616 -23.34 -8.56 2.13
CA ALA A 616 -24.74 -8.19 1.97
C ALA A 616 -25.40 -7.60 3.24
N THR A 617 -24.76 -7.74 4.42
CA THR A 617 -25.29 -7.26 5.71
C THR A 617 -24.68 -5.93 6.17
N ILE A 618 -23.58 -5.51 5.56
CA ILE A 618 -22.86 -4.29 5.93
C ILE A 618 -23.76 -3.07 5.76
N SER A 619 -23.85 -2.24 6.79
CA SER A 619 -24.71 -1.05 6.78
C SER A 619 -24.11 0.17 7.47
N THR A 620 -22.92 0.04 8.04
CA THR A 620 -22.24 1.11 8.77
C THR A 620 -20.91 1.42 8.09
N TYR A 621 -20.75 2.67 7.65
CA TYR A 621 -19.46 3.20 7.25
C TYR A 621 -18.78 3.80 8.48
N TYR A 622 -17.60 3.30 8.86
CA TYR A 622 -16.86 3.87 9.98
C TYR A 622 -15.85 4.90 9.44
N TYR A 623 -15.91 6.12 10.00
CA TYR A 623 -15.12 7.27 9.55
C TYR A 623 -13.93 7.48 10.50
N GLU A 624 -12.71 7.25 10.04
CA GLU A 624 -11.50 7.48 10.83
C GLU A 624 -10.81 8.78 10.40
N ASP A 625 -11.05 9.84 11.14
CA ASP A 625 -10.24 11.06 11.08
C ASP A 625 -9.18 10.98 12.19
N PRO A 626 -7.87 10.96 11.87
CA PRO A 626 -6.80 10.78 12.85
C PRO A 626 -6.88 11.78 14.01
N ARG A 627 -7.35 13.01 13.76
CA ARG A 627 -7.46 14.05 14.78
C ARG A 627 -8.62 13.78 15.73
N ILE A 628 -9.77 13.35 15.20
CA ILE A 628 -10.92 12.95 16.02
C ILE A 628 -10.57 11.69 16.82
N VAL A 629 -9.89 10.72 16.21
CA VAL A 629 -9.39 9.53 16.89
C VAL A 629 -8.47 9.89 18.05
N SER A 630 -7.54 10.85 17.86
CA SER A 630 -6.67 11.35 18.93
C SER A 630 -7.49 11.97 20.06
N PHE A 631 -8.54 12.74 19.75
CA PHE A 631 -9.40 13.34 20.78
C PHE A 631 -10.13 12.27 21.59
N VAL A 632 -10.67 11.22 20.95
CA VAL A 632 -11.31 10.10 21.65
C VAL A 632 -10.32 9.43 22.61
N ALA A 633 -9.10 9.14 22.17
CA ALA A 633 -8.07 8.52 23.00
C ALA A 633 -7.67 9.42 24.18
N GLU A 634 -7.41 10.69 23.93
CA GLU A 634 -6.99 11.67 24.95
C GLU A 634 -8.05 11.86 26.04
N GLU A 635 -9.32 12.04 25.66
CA GLU A 635 -10.39 12.30 26.63
C GLU A 635 -10.78 11.03 27.41
N THR A 636 -10.78 9.85 26.77
CA THR A 636 -11.09 8.59 27.47
C THR A 636 -10.00 8.15 28.43
N ALA A 637 -8.72 8.50 28.17
CA ALA A 637 -7.61 8.22 29.09
C ALA A 637 -7.82 8.85 30.47
N ALA A 638 -8.36 10.08 30.54
CA ALA A 638 -8.67 10.74 31.81
C ALA A 638 -9.78 10.01 32.61
N TYR A 639 -10.75 9.40 31.90
CA TYR A 639 -11.79 8.57 32.52
C TYR A 639 -11.23 7.25 33.07
N TYR A 640 -10.29 6.62 32.36
CA TYR A 640 -9.61 5.42 32.84
C TYR A 640 -8.72 5.70 34.05
N ALA A 641 -8.08 6.87 34.11
CA ALA A 641 -7.35 7.35 35.29
C ALA A 641 -8.26 7.69 36.48
N GLY A 642 -9.57 7.87 36.26
CA GLY A 642 -10.54 8.25 37.28
C GLY A 642 -10.54 9.74 37.62
N ASP A 643 -9.95 10.57 36.75
CA ASP A 643 -9.87 12.03 36.92
C ASP A 643 -11.17 12.74 36.51
N VAL A 644 -11.92 12.14 35.59
CA VAL A 644 -13.20 12.67 35.06
C VAL A 644 -14.27 11.58 34.99
N THR A 645 -15.53 12.00 34.94
CA THR A 645 -16.70 11.15 34.67
C THR A 645 -16.89 10.90 33.18
N ALA A 646 -17.67 9.87 32.81
CA ALA A 646 -17.98 9.58 31.42
C ALA A 646 -18.76 10.73 30.75
N GLU A 647 -19.62 11.42 31.51
CA GLU A 647 -20.34 12.59 31.04
C GLU A 647 -19.41 13.78 30.76
N GLU A 648 -18.39 13.99 31.60
CA GLU A 648 -17.37 15.02 31.37
C GLU A 648 -16.51 14.68 30.13
N VAL A 649 -16.19 13.41 29.89
CA VAL A 649 -15.52 12.97 28.65
C VAL A 649 -16.32 13.37 27.42
N VAL A 650 -17.61 13.05 27.39
CA VAL A 650 -18.49 13.40 26.27
C VAL A 650 -18.57 14.92 26.09
N GLU A 651 -18.68 15.69 27.18
CA GLU A 651 -18.69 17.16 27.11
C GLU A 651 -17.42 17.70 26.45
N PHE A 652 -16.24 17.24 26.88
CA PHE A 652 -14.97 17.70 26.32
C PHE A 652 -14.75 17.23 24.89
N LEU A 653 -15.10 15.98 24.59
CA LEU A 653 -14.97 15.41 23.26
C LEU A 653 -15.87 16.16 22.25
N ASN A 654 -17.14 16.38 22.59
CA ASN A 654 -18.06 17.15 21.75
C ASN A 654 -17.53 18.58 21.51
N ASP A 655 -17.06 19.29 22.54
CA ASP A 655 -16.52 20.65 22.41
C ASP A 655 -15.26 20.71 21.52
N ARG A 656 -14.35 19.74 21.65
CA ARG A 656 -13.11 19.69 20.84
C ARG A 656 -13.38 19.35 19.39
N VAL A 657 -14.22 18.33 19.14
CA VAL A 657 -14.55 17.90 17.77
C VAL A 657 -15.38 18.97 17.06
N ASP A 658 -16.34 19.60 17.75
CA ASP A 658 -17.15 20.69 17.19
C ASP A 658 -16.27 21.87 16.74
N LYS A 659 -15.29 22.27 17.56
CA LYS A 659 -14.29 23.29 17.17
C LYS A 659 -13.49 22.87 15.96
N TYR A 660 -12.95 21.64 15.95
CA TYR A 660 -12.13 21.15 14.86
C TYR A 660 -12.88 21.14 13.51
N ILE A 661 -14.13 20.66 13.49
CA ILE A 661 -14.93 20.58 12.26
C ILE A 661 -15.35 21.97 11.75
N HIS A 662 -15.59 22.94 12.65
CA HIS A 662 -16.03 24.29 12.27
C HIS A 662 -14.89 25.30 12.01
N GLU A 663 -13.68 25.05 12.50
CA GLU A 663 -12.51 25.92 12.31
C GLU A 663 -11.71 25.61 11.02
N MET A 664 -11.99 24.47 10.36
CA MET A 664 -11.41 24.03 9.07
C MET A 664 -12.28 24.43 7.87
#